data_AF-A0A328UGE0-F1
#
_entry.id   AF-A0A328UGE0-F1
#
_cell.length_a   1.000
_cell.length_b   1.000
_cell.length_c   1.000
_cell.angle_alpha   90.00
_cell.angle_beta   90.00
_cell.angle_gamma   90.00
#
_symmetry.space_group_name_H-M   'P 1'
#
loop_
_entity.id
_entity.type
_entity.pdbx_description
1 polymer ?
#
loop_
_entity_poly.entity_id
_entity_poly.type
_entity_poly.pdbx_seq_one_letter_code
_entity_poly.pdbx_strand_id
1 'polypeptide(L)'
;MKSKWINRVLSGVLVISLLATTPVYARGTDGTSGDGTAKTSPLAKYFDESQLNPDYVEWEENGKQGAMPVYQDFSYLTKSYARLGAMQNALLPEEYDLRDYGKVEPVLDQNPLGICWAIAANSAAASPLMEQFPQTSFSPIHTTWFTFRGPEEEESRPVEDPYMAGGNDANAVAAMAAWKGPVFEERAPLNPQNQQNPEESLRYAADYHLQDAYYMPNGNYFDSDWGLDVYIDTAIIKQMLMNNMSITIHYYSSGMSDYYNEETSAWYNSEPVSTDHAVLIAGWDDNYPKENFLEGKQPEHDGAWLIRNSWGADWGDDGYFWLSYEDKSITTGPAYLLEEADNYTKNYQYDTAGWSYSVATDAEQLTRSTAANIFTAASDEQLEAVSFYTTDAGTEYSISVYTGVEEGQPESGRLALQNQTGTEPYAGYHTIELKEPVSLKAGERFSIVVTWENPEFESPLPIEWCPVPNEEYVPEHLGNGGESYVLSDGQWLDVAGNAGDFYISNVCIKGFTNLLPESGEAVPTVRFSEMEGPVENNTFLSLDAEGADEIWVSVDGRKAFRLTDTGVVLDNLLDDGSETTVSAYAVKDGKKGNTVTKTYTKAVAQLTDFAVRFEGGTKHLETDGLTEETIYFPIEAEMVQVMAQSGDTIYVNGMELNSSDWSHDILLRPGQTTQVAVQVEKEGKTTSTYQMNLYRSMLTYDYEAETIGYDESAYRVKDNQGNVIPSGGSISSLISTEEEIKLTVEPLAGGSSLTEYIPKRRTVSTINIDYANEQTVDPFSDVYAYSVNPDMSDATRCENGKNIPVTPGVDLYIQRQATNADFASTIYHLTVPSRPSAPKMEAAEVTETSVTLKEIEGAVYSNGGDWQESPVFTGLTPGKTYKFQSYLLATDQTFYSNIGAIEITLPIPQVNPSDYSFEVKYVDGEGNPVPGGGTITFDQAGAYSREDIPIPYEYMEIIPAHPDEDWLYPTSLVWSDGKWTVTNPVVEIMVEPKATVNIIFKTPDGNVLEDLGYTEYFDSIGGGIETVTAPEGYEFIEGNTYEVDITRDEDGRLVAEPAEAAFIVKAIGGVTPSKPAEPQNGDTQSPGTGDNSNYNLWVALMVASAGVISIVLITGCRKKKVIE
;
A
#
# COMPACT_ATOMS: atom_id res chain seq x y z
N MET A 1 27.43 52.83 0.95
CA MET A 1 27.46 54.09 0.16
C MET A 1 26.20 54.08 -0.73
N LYS A 2 25.31 55.09 -0.72
CA LYS A 2 25.27 56.25 -1.66
C LYS A 2 25.61 55.85 -3.11
N SER A 3 24.79 56.03 -4.15
CA SER A 3 23.47 56.72 -4.37
C SER A 3 22.68 55.97 -5.48
N LYS A 4 21.34 55.92 -5.60
CA LYS A 4 20.20 56.90 -5.59
C LYS A 4 20.13 57.88 -6.80
N TRP A 5 18.88 58.19 -7.21
CA TRP A 5 18.35 59.13 -8.24
C TRP A 5 18.17 58.58 -9.68
N ILE A 6 17.14 58.91 -10.49
CA ILE A 6 15.69 59.30 -10.37
C ILE A 6 15.12 59.57 -11.81
N ASN A 7 13.82 59.58 -12.20
CA ASN A 7 12.53 58.88 -11.89
C ASN A 7 11.38 59.52 -12.75
N ARG A 8 10.16 58.92 -12.84
CA ARG A 8 8.84 59.44 -13.33
C ARG A 8 8.56 59.46 -14.87
N VAL A 9 7.33 59.31 -15.43
CA VAL A 9 5.93 59.00 -14.93
C VAL A 9 4.95 58.68 -16.12
N LEU A 10 3.78 58.05 -15.86
CA LEU A 10 2.66 57.63 -16.77
C LEU A 10 3.03 56.52 -17.78
N SER A 11 2.21 55.54 -18.18
CA SER A 11 0.97 54.86 -17.70
C SER A 11 0.95 53.49 -18.45
N GLY A 12 0.32 52.39 -18.04
CA GLY A 12 -0.69 52.14 -17.02
C GLY A 12 -1.72 51.12 -17.57
N VAL A 13 -1.49 49.82 -17.35
CA VAL A 13 -2.38 48.69 -17.66
C VAL A 13 -2.26 47.69 -16.51
N LEU A 14 -3.33 46.95 -16.20
CA LEU A 14 -3.32 45.89 -15.18
C LEU A 14 -2.42 44.72 -15.61
N VAL A 15 -1.67 44.20 -14.66
CA VAL A 15 -1.38 42.77 -14.56
C VAL A 15 -1.80 42.40 -13.14
N ILE A 16 -2.95 41.74 -13.00
CA ILE A 16 -3.29 41.09 -11.74
C ILE A 16 -2.37 39.88 -11.62
N SER A 17 -1.76 39.74 -10.46
CA SER A 17 -0.91 38.58 -10.16
C SER A 17 -1.77 37.32 -10.11
N LEU A 18 -1.31 36.25 -10.76
CA LEU A 18 -1.65 34.88 -10.38
C LEU A 18 -1.28 34.68 -8.91
N LEU A 19 -2.26 34.88 -8.03
CA LEU A 19 -2.31 34.17 -6.77
C LEU A 19 -2.87 32.80 -7.12
N ALA A 20 -2.05 31.76 -6.99
CA ALA A 20 -2.60 30.42 -6.84
C ALA A 20 -3.36 30.43 -5.52
N THR A 21 -4.69 30.56 -5.59
CA THR A 21 -5.58 30.47 -4.44
C THR A 21 -5.67 29.02 -4.02
N THR A 22 -4.67 28.55 -3.30
CA THR A 22 -4.78 27.33 -2.49
C THR A 22 -5.96 27.54 -1.53
N PRO A 23 -7.07 26.77 -1.64
CA PRO A 23 -8.17 26.87 -0.68
C PRO A 23 -7.63 26.67 0.73
N VAL A 24 -7.96 27.60 1.63
CA VAL A 24 -7.51 27.56 3.02
C VAL A 24 -8.53 26.74 3.81
N TYR A 25 -8.37 25.42 3.77
CA TYR A 25 -9.19 24.50 4.56
C TYR A 25 -9.09 24.84 6.05
N ALA A 26 -10.22 25.26 6.61
CA ALA A 26 -10.34 25.62 8.00
C ALA A 26 -10.51 24.37 8.88
N ARG A 27 -9.46 23.53 8.99
CA ARG A 27 -9.42 22.48 10.01
C ARG A 27 -9.71 23.13 11.37
N GLY A 28 -10.61 22.55 12.15
CA GLY A 28 -11.06 23.10 13.44
C GLY A 28 -10.00 23.01 14.53
N THR A 29 -8.89 23.73 14.40
CA THR A 29 -7.74 23.65 15.31
C THR A 29 -7.98 24.38 16.63
N ASP A 30 -8.88 23.87 17.46
CA ASP A 30 -8.96 24.19 18.91
C ASP A 30 -9.78 23.11 19.69
N GLY A 31 -9.45 21.84 19.45
CA GLY A 31 -9.95 20.68 20.23
C GLY A 31 -8.98 20.28 21.33
N THR A 32 -9.08 20.88 22.52
CA THR A 32 -8.20 20.51 23.65
C THR A 32 -8.80 19.47 24.58
N SER A 33 -8.17 18.29 24.60
CA SER A 33 -8.27 17.26 25.65
C SER A 33 -9.65 16.64 25.92
N GLY A 34 -10.02 15.66 25.09
CA GLY A 34 -10.41 14.37 25.67
C GLY A 34 -9.26 13.79 26.51
N ASP A 35 -9.54 12.95 27.52
CA ASP A 35 -8.51 12.53 28.49
C ASP A 35 -7.59 11.39 28.02
N GLY A 36 -7.76 10.95 26.77
CA GLY A 36 -7.01 9.84 26.17
C GLY A 36 -7.43 8.46 26.65
N THR A 37 -8.55 8.34 27.36
CA THR A 37 -9.15 7.05 27.72
C THR A 37 -10.34 6.72 26.82
N ALA A 38 -10.49 5.45 26.46
CA ALA A 38 -11.62 5.00 25.67
C ALA A 38 -12.94 5.17 26.46
N LYS A 39 -13.83 6.00 25.92
CA LYS A 39 -15.18 6.25 26.43
C LYS A 39 -16.17 5.43 25.61
N THR A 40 -17.20 4.86 26.23
CA THR A 40 -18.32 4.24 25.50
C THR A 40 -19.20 5.35 24.92
N SER A 41 -19.57 5.25 23.64
CA SER A 41 -20.48 6.21 23.01
C SER A 41 -21.87 6.20 23.68
N PRO A 42 -22.55 7.34 23.85
CA PRO A 42 -23.96 7.36 24.26
C PRO A 42 -24.90 6.69 23.25
N LEU A 43 -24.45 6.45 22.02
CA LEU A 43 -25.19 5.76 20.96
C LEU A 43 -25.00 4.24 20.99
N ALA A 44 -24.04 3.69 21.74
CA ALA A 44 -23.80 2.26 21.84
C ALA A 44 -24.99 1.44 22.43
N LYS A 45 -25.98 2.11 23.04
CA LYS A 45 -27.27 1.52 23.45
C LYS A 45 -28.28 1.30 22.30
N TYR A 46 -28.01 1.87 21.13
CA TYR A 46 -28.82 1.78 19.91
C TYR A 46 -28.09 1.05 18.77
N PHE A 47 -26.88 0.58 19.01
CA PHE A 47 -26.10 -0.19 18.04
C PHE A 47 -26.41 -1.68 18.17
N ASP A 48 -26.54 -2.36 17.02
CA ASP A 48 -26.74 -3.80 16.91
C ASP A 48 -25.85 -4.32 15.76
N GLU A 49 -24.78 -5.04 16.10
CA GLU A 49 -23.84 -5.62 15.13
C GLU A 49 -24.52 -6.61 14.18
N SER A 50 -25.69 -7.16 14.53
CA SER A 50 -26.46 -8.05 13.64
C SER A 50 -27.24 -7.31 12.53
N GLN A 51 -27.15 -5.97 12.50
CA GLN A 51 -27.66 -5.11 11.41
C GLN A 51 -26.54 -4.53 10.52
N LEU A 52 -25.28 -4.97 10.70
CA LEU A 52 -24.23 -4.79 9.70
C LEU A 52 -24.59 -5.52 8.41
N ASN A 53 -24.10 -5.02 7.28
CA ASN A 53 -24.23 -5.70 5.99
C ASN A 53 -23.64 -7.14 6.07
N PRO A 54 -24.42 -8.20 5.80
CA PRO A 54 -23.92 -9.57 5.84
C PRO A 54 -22.76 -9.81 4.86
N ASP A 55 -22.74 -9.15 3.71
CA ASP A 55 -21.62 -9.24 2.75
C ASP A 55 -20.32 -8.68 3.35
N TYR A 56 -20.40 -7.58 4.12
CA TYR A 56 -19.23 -7.01 4.80
C TYR A 56 -18.69 -7.98 5.87
N VAL A 57 -19.58 -8.61 6.62
CA VAL A 57 -19.20 -9.60 7.65
C VAL A 57 -18.54 -10.82 6.99
N GLU A 58 -19.10 -11.35 5.90
CA GLU A 58 -18.48 -12.45 5.15
C GLU A 58 -17.13 -12.05 4.52
N TRP A 59 -16.99 -10.82 4.04
CA TRP A 59 -15.72 -10.28 3.52
C TRP A 59 -14.63 -10.19 4.60
N GLU A 60 -14.95 -9.79 5.84
CA GLU A 60 -14.00 -9.84 6.95
C GLU A 60 -13.68 -11.29 7.39
N GLU A 61 -14.68 -12.17 7.52
CA GLU A 61 -14.45 -13.59 7.89
C GLU A 61 -13.59 -14.33 6.85
N ASN A 62 -13.74 -14.03 5.56
CA ASN A 62 -12.93 -14.56 4.47
C ASN A 62 -11.55 -13.88 4.33
N GLY A 63 -11.21 -12.92 5.20
CA GLY A 63 -9.88 -12.29 5.23
C GLY A 63 -9.67 -11.22 4.17
N LYS A 64 -10.71 -10.44 3.86
CA LYS A 64 -10.69 -9.22 3.02
C LYS A 64 -10.27 -9.48 1.57
N GLN A 65 -10.86 -10.51 0.96
CA GLN A 65 -10.64 -10.89 -0.44
C GLN A 65 -11.86 -10.53 -1.30
N GLY A 66 -11.62 -9.98 -2.48
CA GLY A 66 -12.68 -9.45 -3.35
C GLY A 66 -13.09 -8.02 -2.99
N ALA A 67 -14.08 -7.49 -3.72
CA ALA A 67 -14.52 -6.11 -3.57
C ALA A 67 -15.08 -5.82 -2.16
N MET A 68 -14.62 -4.74 -1.53
CA MET A 68 -15.03 -4.34 -0.18
C MET A 68 -16.49 -3.84 -0.12
N PRO A 69 -17.41 -4.57 0.56
CA PRO A 69 -18.80 -4.15 0.68
C PRO A 69 -18.99 -2.95 1.61
N VAL A 70 -20.15 -2.29 1.52
CA VAL A 70 -20.57 -1.23 2.44
C VAL A 70 -20.82 -1.75 3.85
N TYR A 71 -20.49 -0.98 4.89
CA TYR A 71 -20.81 -1.31 6.30
C TYR A 71 -22.33 -1.38 6.55
N GLN A 72 -23.05 -0.37 6.06
CA GLN A 72 -24.50 -0.23 6.17
C GLN A 72 -25.18 -1.16 5.17
N ASP A 73 -26.04 -2.07 5.64
CA ASP A 73 -27.00 -2.72 4.74
C ASP A 73 -27.98 -1.69 4.19
N PHE A 74 -28.15 -1.60 2.87
CA PHE A 74 -29.12 -0.72 2.21
C PHE A 74 -30.39 -1.46 1.74
N SER A 75 -30.51 -2.77 1.98
CA SER A 75 -31.66 -3.59 1.55
C SER A 75 -33.02 -3.06 2.02
N TYR A 76 -33.04 -2.39 3.18
CA TYR A 76 -34.25 -1.79 3.74
C TYR A 76 -34.85 -0.69 2.83
N LEU A 77 -34.03 0.01 2.03
CA LEU A 77 -34.50 1.07 1.13
C LEU A 77 -35.52 0.54 0.10
N THR A 78 -35.48 -0.75 -0.23
CA THR A 78 -36.48 -1.42 -1.06
C THR A 78 -37.90 -1.27 -0.50
N LYS A 79 -38.07 -1.41 0.83
CA LYS A 79 -39.36 -1.13 1.50
C LYS A 79 -39.70 0.36 1.47
N SER A 80 -38.70 1.25 1.40
CA SER A 80 -38.88 2.70 1.35
C SER A 80 -39.34 3.23 -0.01
N TYR A 81 -38.62 2.91 -1.08
CA TYR A 81 -38.99 3.36 -2.43
C TYR A 81 -40.34 2.76 -2.88
N ALA A 82 -40.68 1.54 -2.44
CA ALA A 82 -42.02 0.97 -2.65
C ALA A 82 -43.17 1.79 -2.05
N ARG A 83 -42.92 2.63 -1.04
CA ARG A 83 -43.93 3.47 -0.35
C ARG A 83 -44.14 4.83 -0.99
N LEU A 84 -43.15 5.36 -1.73
CA LEU A 84 -43.34 6.52 -2.61
C LEU A 84 -44.42 6.25 -3.67
N GLY A 85 -44.54 4.97 -4.06
CA GLY A 85 -45.40 4.50 -5.14
C GLY A 85 -44.86 4.89 -6.52
N ALA A 86 -45.52 4.39 -7.57
CA ALA A 86 -45.18 4.74 -8.94
C ALA A 86 -45.26 6.27 -9.12
N MET A 87 -44.11 6.93 -9.30
CA MET A 87 -44.04 8.36 -9.59
C MET A 87 -44.89 8.68 -10.84
N GLN A 88 -45.91 9.50 -10.62
CA GLN A 88 -47.03 9.87 -11.52
C GLN A 88 -46.97 9.34 -12.96
N ASN A 89 -47.75 8.29 -13.30
CA ASN A 89 -48.18 7.86 -14.65
C ASN A 89 -47.46 8.51 -15.87
N ALA A 90 -46.13 8.41 -15.91
CA ALA A 90 -45.36 8.79 -17.07
C ALA A 90 -45.54 7.68 -18.09
N LEU A 91 -45.84 8.06 -19.34
CA LEU A 91 -45.67 7.14 -20.46
C LEU A 91 -44.18 7.09 -20.76
N LEU A 92 -43.44 6.38 -19.92
CA LEU A 92 -42.06 5.97 -20.18
C LEU A 92 -42.04 5.15 -21.48
N PRO A 93 -40.98 5.28 -22.29
CA PRO A 93 -40.81 4.39 -23.44
C PRO A 93 -40.50 2.97 -22.95
N GLU A 94 -40.87 1.98 -23.76
CA GLU A 94 -40.58 0.57 -23.48
C GLU A 94 -39.06 0.28 -23.61
N GLU A 95 -38.33 1.07 -24.41
CA GLU A 95 -36.87 1.02 -24.61
C GLU A 95 -36.25 2.43 -24.50
N TYR A 96 -35.01 2.53 -24.01
CA TYR A 96 -34.26 3.80 -23.93
C TYR A 96 -32.75 3.51 -23.80
N ASP A 97 -31.91 4.17 -24.60
CA ASP A 97 -30.45 3.98 -24.60
C ASP A 97 -29.74 5.35 -24.59
N LEU A 98 -28.85 5.60 -23.62
CA LEU A 98 -28.08 6.87 -23.56
C LEU A 98 -27.09 7.01 -24.73
N ARG A 99 -26.72 5.91 -25.40
CA ARG A 99 -25.94 5.90 -26.65
C ARG A 99 -26.71 6.56 -27.81
N ASP A 100 -28.05 6.51 -27.82
CA ASP A 100 -28.89 7.20 -28.82
C ASP A 100 -28.92 8.73 -28.65
N TYR A 101 -28.40 9.23 -27.53
CA TYR A 101 -28.35 10.65 -27.18
C TYR A 101 -26.93 11.18 -26.94
N GLY A 102 -25.89 10.36 -27.14
CA GLY A 102 -24.51 10.71 -26.85
C GLY A 102 -24.26 11.09 -25.38
N LYS A 103 -24.97 10.46 -24.45
CA LYS A 103 -24.95 10.77 -23.00
C LYS A 103 -24.27 9.68 -22.16
N VAL A 104 -23.23 9.10 -22.74
CA VAL A 104 -22.41 8.08 -22.11
C VAL A 104 -20.98 8.17 -22.65
N GLU A 105 -20.00 7.98 -21.78
CA GLU A 105 -18.58 8.01 -22.12
C GLU A 105 -18.13 6.74 -22.87
N PRO A 106 -17.02 6.79 -23.65
CA PRO A 106 -16.35 5.59 -24.17
C PRO A 106 -16.06 4.54 -23.09
N VAL A 107 -16.00 3.26 -23.47
CA VAL A 107 -15.83 2.16 -22.51
C VAL A 107 -14.36 2.01 -22.12
N LEU A 108 -14.04 2.35 -20.87
CA LEU A 108 -12.71 2.18 -20.28
C LEU A 108 -12.38 0.70 -20.02
N ASP A 109 -11.09 0.37 -19.98
CA ASP A 109 -10.58 -0.91 -19.48
C ASP A 109 -9.87 -0.70 -18.14
N GLN A 110 -10.34 -1.35 -17.08
CA GLN A 110 -9.73 -1.32 -15.75
C GLN A 110 -8.52 -2.26 -15.62
N ASN A 111 -8.36 -3.26 -16.49
CA ASN A 111 -7.53 -4.44 -16.29
C ASN A 111 -6.02 -4.12 -16.16
N PRO A 112 -5.37 -4.40 -15.00
CA PRO A 112 -5.74 -5.39 -13.98
C PRO A 112 -6.29 -4.83 -12.66
N LEU A 113 -6.63 -3.54 -12.58
CA LEU A 113 -7.00 -2.84 -11.35
C LEU A 113 -8.44 -3.15 -10.92
N GLY A 114 -8.67 -3.33 -9.63
CA GLY A 114 -9.99 -3.51 -8.98
C GLY A 114 -10.76 -2.21 -8.72
N ILE A 115 -10.78 -1.28 -9.68
CA ILE A 115 -11.31 0.09 -9.53
C ILE A 115 -12.69 0.32 -10.17
N CYS A 116 -13.41 -0.76 -10.50
CA CYS A 116 -14.71 -0.70 -11.16
C CYS A 116 -15.73 0.20 -10.44
N TRP A 117 -15.76 0.20 -9.11
CA TRP A 117 -16.58 1.10 -8.29
C TRP A 117 -16.27 2.58 -8.54
N ALA A 118 -14.99 2.93 -8.70
CA ALA A 118 -14.58 4.30 -8.94
C ALA A 118 -14.86 4.73 -10.39
N ILE A 119 -14.78 3.83 -11.37
CA ILE A 119 -15.24 4.07 -12.74
C ILE A 119 -16.76 4.26 -12.75
N ALA A 120 -17.49 3.36 -12.09
CA ALA A 120 -18.92 3.42 -11.79
C ALA A 120 -19.36 4.83 -11.35
N ALA A 121 -18.87 5.22 -10.16
CA ALA A 121 -19.20 6.48 -9.52
C ALA A 121 -18.79 7.72 -10.34
N ASN A 122 -17.61 7.73 -10.96
CA ASN A 122 -17.17 8.88 -11.77
C ASN A 122 -18.00 9.05 -13.04
N SER A 123 -18.37 7.97 -13.73
CA SER A 123 -19.28 8.06 -14.89
C SER A 123 -20.70 8.46 -14.50
N ALA A 124 -21.21 7.97 -13.37
CA ALA A 124 -22.49 8.42 -12.83
C ALA A 124 -22.45 9.93 -12.46
N ALA A 125 -21.34 10.40 -11.88
CA ALA A 125 -21.11 11.81 -11.56
C ALA A 125 -20.91 12.71 -12.80
N ALA A 126 -20.34 12.18 -13.89
CA ALA A 126 -20.23 12.88 -15.16
C ALA A 126 -21.58 13.03 -15.88
N SER A 127 -22.46 12.03 -15.80
CA SER A 127 -23.72 11.95 -16.57
C SER A 127 -24.62 13.21 -16.57
N PRO A 128 -24.94 13.88 -15.44
CA PRO A 128 -25.78 15.09 -15.47
C PRO A 128 -25.14 16.26 -16.21
N LEU A 129 -23.80 16.31 -16.28
CA LEU A 129 -23.06 17.38 -16.93
C LEU A 129 -23.03 17.24 -18.46
N MET A 130 -23.29 16.05 -19.01
CA MET A 130 -23.08 15.76 -20.43
C MET A 130 -23.99 16.54 -21.40
N GLU A 131 -25.11 17.12 -20.95
CA GLU A 131 -25.95 18.00 -21.80
C GLU A 131 -25.21 19.29 -22.22
N GLN A 132 -24.48 19.88 -21.27
CA GLN A 132 -23.72 21.12 -21.47
C GLN A 132 -22.25 20.83 -21.83
N PHE A 133 -21.68 19.76 -21.25
CA PHE A 133 -20.28 19.36 -21.35
C PHE A 133 -20.17 17.88 -21.82
N PRO A 134 -20.51 17.56 -23.08
CA PRO A 134 -20.60 16.17 -23.58
C PRO A 134 -19.25 15.43 -23.71
N GLN A 135 -18.15 16.03 -23.22
CA GLN A 135 -16.79 15.48 -23.19
C GLN A 135 -16.25 15.44 -21.74
N THR A 136 -17.12 15.57 -20.73
CA THR A 136 -16.72 15.41 -19.32
C THR A 136 -16.40 13.95 -19.03
N SER A 137 -15.18 13.72 -18.55
CA SER A 137 -14.74 12.44 -17.97
C SER A 137 -13.91 12.71 -16.72
N PHE A 138 -14.12 11.94 -15.67
CA PHE A 138 -13.52 12.14 -14.34
C PHE A 138 -12.63 10.97 -13.92
N SER A 139 -11.54 11.28 -13.22
CA SER A 139 -10.49 10.33 -12.87
C SER A 139 -10.94 9.31 -11.80
N PRO A 140 -11.07 8.01 -12.15
CA PRO A 140 -11.32 6.97 -11.16
C PRO A 140 -10.10 6.78 -10.24
N ILE A 141 -8.89 7.04 -10.75
CA ILE A 141 -7.62 6.92 -10.03
C ILE A 141 -7.53 7.93 -8.88
N HIS A 142 -7.97 9.17 -9.11
CA HIS A 142 -8.05 10.20 -8.08
C HIS A 142 -8.97 9.77 -6.93
N THR A 143 -10.19 9.33 -7.26
CA THR A 143 -11.17 8.83 -6.29
C THR A 143 -10.65 7.60 -5.53
N THR A 144 -10.12 6.60 -6.23
CA THR A 144 -9.56 5.39 -5.57
C THR A 144 -8.44 5.74 -4.60
N TRP A 145 -7.50 6.60 -4.99
CA TRP A 145 -6.36 6.95 -4.15
C TRP A 145 -6.79 7.72 -2.90
N PHE A 146 -7.57 8.80 -3.03
CA PHE A 146 -7.94 9.66 -1.90
C PHE A 146 -9.11 9.15 -1.04
N THR A 147 -9.73 8.03 -1.42
CA THR A 147 -10.59 7.20 -0.55
C THR A 147 -9.80 6.34 0.45
N PHE A 148 -8.55 5.96 0.12
CA PHE A 148 -7.80 4.92 0.85
C PHE A 148 -6.40 5.34 1.36
N ARG A 149 -5.98 6.58 1.09
CA ARG A 149 -4.66 7.10 1.47
C ARG A 149 -4.79 8.46 2.10
N GLY A 150 -4.39 8.57 3.36
CA GLY A 150 -4.55 9.76 4.19
C GLY A 150 -4.69 9.40 5.67
N PRO A 151 -4.38 10.32 6.61
CA PRO A 151 -4.44 10.01 8.04
C PRO A 151 -5.83 9.61 8.51
N GLU A 152 -6.86 10.35 8.07
CA GLU A 152 -8.27 10.05 8.35
C GLU A 152 -8.76 8.80 7.59
N GLU A 153 -8.33 8.63 6.33
CA GLU A 153 -8.67 7.47 5.48
C GLU A 153 -8.17 6.15 6.08
N GLU A 154 -6.89 6.09 6.47
CA GLU A 154 -6.19 4.91 6.97
C GLU A 154 -6.64 4.50 8.38
N GLU A 155 -7.14 5.44 9.20
CA GLU A 155 -7.88 5.11 10.42
C GLU A 155 -9.26 4.51 10.11
N SER A 156 -9.97 5.03 9.09
CA SER A 156 -11.31 4.54 8.77
C SER A 156 -11.30 3.14 8.15
N ARG A 157 -10.40 2.90 7.18
CA ARG A 157 -10.42 1.76 6.25
C ARG A 157 -8.98 1.43 5.79
N PRO A 158 -8.13 0.85 6.67
CA PRO A 158 -6.76 0.51 6.31
C PRO A 158 -6.69 -0.61 5.26
N VAL A 159 -6.14 -0.30 4.07
CA VAL A 159 -5.94 -1.26 2.96
C VAL A 159 -4.50 -1.26 2.46
N GLU A 160 -3.98 -2.44 2.08
CA GLU A 160 -2.59 -2.58 1.61
C GLU A 160 -2.38 -1.94 0.22
N ASP A 161 -3.28 -2.20 -0.74
CA ASP A 161 -3.25 -1.61 -2.08
C ASP A 161 -4.63 -1.04 -2.47
N PRO A 162 -4.79 0.30 -2.59
CA PRO A 162 -6.03 0.96 -3.00
C PRO A 162 -6.57 0.47 -4.35
N TYR A 163 -5.70 0.12 -5.30
CA TYR A 163 -6.13 -0.30 -6.64
C TYR A 163 -6.58 -1.75 -6.69
N MET A 164 -6.35 -2.55 -5.64
CA MET A 164 -6.71 -3.97 -5.58
C MET A 164 -7.68 -4.33 -4.45
N ALA A 165 -7.93 -3.42 -3.50
CA ALA A 165 -8.86 -3.63 -2.39
C ALA A 165 -10.36 -3.60 -2.79
N GLY A 166 -10.68 -3.19 -4.01
CA GLY A 166 -12.05 -2.86 -4.41
C GLY A 166 -12.57 -1.62 -3.69
N GLY A 167 -13.88 -1.52 -3.55
CA GLY A 167 -14.55 -0.37 -2.95
C GLY A 167 -16.03 -0.32 -3.35
N ASN A 168 -16.71 0.76 -2.98
CA ASN A 168 -18.15 0.91 -3.15
C ASN A 168 -18.55 2.39 -3.27
N ASP A 169 -19.78 2.63 -3.72
CA ASP A 169 -20.28 3.98 -3.97
C ASP A 169 -20.34 4.86 -2.72
N ALA A 170 -20.58 4.30 -1.53
CA ALA A 170 -20.58 5.09 -0.30
C ALA A 170 -19.20 5.70 0.01
N ASN A 171 -18.11 5.02 -0.39
CA ASN A 171 -16.77 5.59 -0.33
C ASN A 171 -16.56 6.71 -1.35
N ALA A 172 -17.08 6.57 -2.58
CA ALA A 172 -17.01 7.64 -3.58
C ALA A 172 -17.81 8.88 -3.14
N VAL A 173 -19.04 8.69 -2.64
CA VAL A 173 -19.87 9.77 -2.08
C VAL A 173 -19.17 10.46 -0.91
N ALA A 174 -18.57 9.71 0.02
CA ALA A 174 -17.81 10.28 1.13
C ALA A 174 -16.64 11.16 0.67
N ALA A 175 -15.83 10.66 -0.29
CA ALA A 175 -14.70 11.41 -0.85
C ALA A 175 -15.16 12.71 -1.53
N MET A 176 -16.17 12.65 -2.39
CA MET A 176 -16.68 13.83 -3.11
C MET A 176 -17.37 14.83 -2.15
N ALA A 177 -18.14 14.36 -1.16
CA ALA A 177 -18.71 15.20 -0.10
C ALA A 177 -17.63 15.85 0.81
N ALA A 178 -16.45 15.24 0.90
CA ALA A 178 -15.29 15.81 1.57
C ALA A 178 -14.45 16.77 0.68
N TRP A 179 -14.89 17.02 -0.55
CA TRP A 179 -14.18 17.76 -1.61
C TRP A 179 -12.85 17.12 -2.03
N LYS A 180 -12.78 15.78 -1.98
CA LYS A 180 -11.70 14.95 -2.53
C LYS A 180 -12.10 14.45 -3.92
N GLY A 181 -12.35 15.39 -4.83
CA GLY A 181 -12.83 15.15 -6.20
C GLY A 181 -14.34 15.39 -6.38
N PRO A 182 -14.89 15.08 -7.57
CA PRO A 182 -14.18 14.54 -8.74
C PRO A 182 -13.23 15.55 -9.40
N VAL A 183 -12.26 15.05 -10.15
CA VAL A 183 -11.36 15.84 -11.01
C VAL A 183 -11.33 15.27 -12.42
N PHE A 184 -11.07 16.09 -13.44
CA PHE A 184 -10.97 15.61 -14.82
C PHE A 184 -9.90 14.53 -15.00
N GLU A 185 -10.16 13.56 -15.87
CA GLU A 185 -9.28 12.42 -16.18
C GLU A 185 -7.83 12.85 -16.49
N GLU A 186 -7.65 13.94 -17.26
CA GLU A 186 -6.32 14.48 -17.60
C GLU A 186 -5.42 14.84 -16.38
N ARG A 187 -6.02 15.03 -15.20
CA ARG A 187 -5.31 15.42 -13.97
C ARG A 187 -4.73 14.23 -13.20
N ALA A 188 -5.27 13.03 -13.41
CA ALA A 188 -4.74 11.78 -12.86
C ALA A 188 -5.17 10.58 -13.73
N PRO A 189 -4.56 10.39 -14.93
CA PRO A 189 -5.08 9.44 -15.90
C PRO A 189 -5.02 7.96 -15.47
N LEU A 190 -6.01 7.21 -15.95
CA LEU A 190 -6.06 5.76 -15.94
C LEU A 190 -5.00 5.19 -16.90
N ASN A 191 -4.04 4.47 -16.33
CA ASN A 191 -3.01 3.72 -17.04
C ASN A 191 -2.85 2.36 -16.35
N PRO A 192 -3.75 1.40 -16.58
CA PRO A 192 -3.86 0.21 -15.73
C PRO A 192 -2.58 -0.61 -15.66
N GLN A 193 -1.80 -0.63 -16.74
CA GLN A 193 -0.60 -1.44 -16.86
C GLN A 193 0.65 -0.80 -16.23
N ASN A 194 0.60 0.48 -15.85
CA ASN A 194 1.66 1.19 -15.13
C ASN A 194 1.08 2.37 -14.33
N GLN A 195 0.13 2.08 -13.43
CA GLN A 195 -0.64 3.13 -12.76
C GLN A 195 0.24 4.01 -11.89
N GLN A 196 0.13 5.32 -12.08
CA GLN A 196 0.81 6.31 -11.25
C GLN A 196 -0.12 6.79 -10.15
N ASN A 197 0.44 6.99 -8.96
CA ASN A 197 -0.29 7.57 -7.83
C ASN A 197 -0.50 9.08 -8.07
N PRO A 198 -1.71 9.62 -7.85
CA PRO A 198 -1.96 11.06 -7.82
C PRO A 198 -0.97 11.79 -6.90
N GLU A 199 -0.53 12.98 -7.29
CA GLU A 199 0.21 13.85 -6.37
C GLU A 199 -0.68 14.20 -5.17
N GLU A 200 -0.09 14.20 -3.96
CA GLU A 200 -0.74 14.69 -2.73
C GLU A 200 -1.28 16.14 -2.85
N SER A 201 -0.76 16.91 -3.82
CA SER A 201 -1.28 18.23 -4.20
C SER A 201 -2.73 18.21 -4.69
N LEU A 202 -3.23 17.04 -5.12
CA LEU A 202 -4.59 16.81 -5.60
C LEU A 202 -5.58 16.33 -4.53
N ARG A 203 -5.15 16.08 -3.27
CA ARG A 203 -6.03 15.47 -2.22
C ARG A 203 -7.39 16.13 -2.08
N TYR A 204 -7.42 17.45 -2.07
CA TYR A 204 -8.64 18.27 -1.99
C TYR A 204 -8.86 19.07 -3.27
N ALA A 205 -8.33 18.60 -4.40
CA ALA A 205 -8.73 19.10 -5.70
C ALA A 205 -10.10 18.52 -6.05
N ALA A 206 -11.00 19.40 -6.47
CA ALA A 206 -12.26 19.07 -7.10
C ALA A 206 -12.48 20.07 -8.24
N ASP A 207 -12.89 19.60 -9.41
CA ASP A 207 -13.30 20.46 -10.53
C ASP A 207 -14.81 20.82 -10.41
N TYR A 208 -15.57 19.96 -9.73
CA TYR A 208 -16.97 20.18 -9.33
C TYR A 208 -17.19 19.70 -7.89
N HIS A 209 -18.14 20.30 -7.17
CA HIS A 209 -18.54 19.87 -5.83
C HIS A 209 -19.86 19.08 -5.86
N LEU A 210 -19.87 17.92 -5.20
CA LEU A 210 -21.08 17.15 -4.95
C LEU A 210 -22.11 17.99 -4.18
N GLN A 211 -23.33 18.09 -4.71
CA GLN A 211 -24.48 18.65 -3.98
C GLN A 211 -25.35 17.53 -3.40
N ASP A 212 -25.72 16.55 -4.22
CA ASP A 212 -26.55 15.42 -3.82
C ASP A 212 -26.00 14.08 -4.36
N ALA A 213 -26.25 13.00 -3.64
CA ALA A 213 -26.12 11.63 -4.14
C ALA A 213 -27.29 10.79 -3.65
N TYR A 214 -28.18 10.37 -4.56
CA TYR A 214 -29.43 9.66 -4.26
C TYR A 214 -29.23 8.15 -4.38
N TYR A 215 -29.31 7.41 -3.27
CA TYR A 215 -29.05 5.97 -3.20
C TYR A 215 -30.26 5.20 -3.71
N MET A 216 -30.14 4.56 -4.88
CA MET A 216 -31.25 3.93 -5.60
C MET A 216 -31.19 2.40 -5.47
N PRO A 217 -32.11 1.78 -4.70
CA PRO A 217 -32.23 0.33 -4.69
C PRO A 217 -32.82 -0.11 -6.04
N ASN A 218 -32.20 -1.13 -6.63
CA ASN A 218 -32.22 -1.42 -8.07
C ASN A 218 -32.40 -2.92 -8.39
N GLY A 219 -32.33 -3.78 -7.37
CA GLY A 219 -32.47 -5.25 -7.46
C GLY A 219 -33.72 -5.80 -6.77
N ASN A 220 -33.86 -7.12 -6.76
CA ASN A 220 -34.98 -7.81 -6.11
C ASN A 220 -34.56 -8.35 -4.74
N TYR A 221 -35.24 -7.90 -3.69
CA TYR A 221 -34.88 -8.22 -2.31
C TYR A 221 -35.92 -9.15 -1.69
N PHE A 222 -35.47 -10.27 -1.12
CA PHE A 222 -36.35 -11.20 -0.41
C PHE A 222 -36.76 -10.63 0.95
N ASP A 223 -38.04 -10.29 1.11
CA ASP A 223 -38.56 -9.79 2.38
C ASP A 223 -39.00 -10.95 3.28
N SER A 224 -38.20 -11.20 4.33
CA SER A 224 -38.44 -12.28 5.28
C SER A 224 -39.70 -12.12 6.14
N ASP A 225 -40.24 -10.90 6.31
CA ASP A 225 -41.49 -10.65 7.05
C ASP A 225 -42.72 -11.11 6.25
N TRP A 226 -42.66 -11.00 4.93
CA TRP A 226 -43.75 -11.32 4.01
C TRP A 226 -43.56 -12.68 3.31
N GLY A 227 -42.33 -13.19 3.26
CA GLY A 227 -41.96 -14.44 2.60
C GLY A 227 -42.06 -14.39 1.08
N LEU A 228 -41.76 -13.23 0.50
CA LEU A 228 -41.90 -12.91 -0.93
C LEU A 228 -40.75 -12.01 -1.39
N ASP A 229 -40.40 -12.11 -2.66
CA ASP A 229 -39.50 -11.16 -3.31
C ASP A 229 -40.21 -9.81 -3.51
N VAL A 230 -39.59 -8.71 -3.06
CA VAL A 230 -40.09 -7.35 -3.22
C VAL A 230 -39.42 -6.74 -4.45
N TYR A 231 -40.21 -6.65 -5.52
CA TYR A 231 -39.85 -5.97 -6.75
C TYR A 231 -39.99 -4.46 -6.59
N ILE A 232 -38.95 -3.73 -6.95
CA ILE A 232 -38.94 -2.27 -6.98
C ILE A 232 -39.54 -1.80 -8.31
N ASP A 233 -40.33 -0.72 -8.28
CA ASP A 233 -40.83 -0.12 -9.51
C ASP A 233 -39.67 0.56 -10.26
N THR A 234 -39.21 -0.07 -11.34
CA THR A 234 -38.10 0.42 -12.18
C THR A 234 -38.37 1.80 -12.78
N ALA A 235 -39.62 2.28 -12.76
CA ALA A 235 -40.00 3.60 -13.25
C ALA A 235 -39.24 4.78 -12.61
N ILE A 236 -38.74 4.68 -11.37
CA ILE A 236 -37.97 5.78 -10.75
C ILE A 236 -36.56 5.85 -11.36
N ILE A 237 -35.88 4.71 -11.46
CA ILE A 237 -34.54 4.58 -12.11
C ILE A 237 -34.63 5.06 -13.56
N LYS A 238 -35.67 4.64 -14.29
CA LYS A 238 -35.95 5.09 -15.67
C LYS A 238 -36.18 6.60 -15.77
N GLN A 239 -36.89 7.20 -14.83
CA GLN A 239 -37.08 8.66 -14.79
C GLN A 239 -35.78 9.41 -14.53
N MET A 240 -34.87 8.86 -13.73
CA MET A 240 -33.55 9.45 -13.48
C MET A 240 -32.66 9.37 -14.72
N LEU A 241 -32.59 8.21 -15.39
CA LEU A 241 -31.89 8.04 -16.67
C LEU A 241 -32.39 9.03 -17.74
N MET A 242 -33.71 9.23 -17.86
CA MET A 242 -34.30 10.22 -18.78
C MET A 242 -33.97 11.69 -18.42
N ASN A 243 -33.54 11.96 -17.19
CA ASN A 243 -33.06 13.27 -16.73
C ASN A 243 -31.52 13.38 -16.78
N ASN A 244 -30.85 12.52 -17.57
CA ASN A 244 -29.39 12.39 -17.67
C ASN A 244 -28.68 11.95 -16.37
N MET A 245 -29.41 11.38 -15.40
CA MET A 245 -28.84 10.89 -14.16
C MET A 245 -28.62 9.38 -14.25
N SER A 246 -27.44 8.98 -14.70
CA SER A 246 -27.02 7.57 -14.69
C SER A 246 -26.81 7.07 -13.26
N ILE A 247 -27.10 5.79 -13.06
CA ILE A 247 -27.10 5.12 -11.76
C ILE A 247 -26.08 3.99 -11.80
N THR A 248 -25.27 3.87 -10.75
CA THR A 248 -24.37 2.73 -10.57
C THR A 248 -25.16 1.48 -10.17
N ILE A 249 -24.61 0.32 -10.49
CA ILE A 249 -25.19 -0.97 -10.12
C ILE A 249 -24.07 -1.96 -9.80
N HIS A 250 -24.15 -2.54 -8.61
CA HIS A 250 -23.26 -3.60 -8.15
C HIS A 250 -23.91 -4.96 -8.43
N TYR A 251 -23.16 -5.95 -8.91
CA TYR A 251 -23.67 -7.31 -9.23
C TYR A 251 -22.59 -8.40 -9.07
N TYR A 252 -22.95 -9.67 -9.26
CA TYR A 252 -22.04 -10.82 -9.21
C TYR A 252 -21.52 -11.23 -10.60
N SER A 253 -20.26 -10.90 -10.87
CA SER A 253 -19.57 -11.11 -12.15
C SER A 253 -18.69 -12.36 -12.21
N SER A 254 -18.14 -12.86 -11.09
CA SER A 254 -17.30 -14.07 -11.09
C SER A 254 -18.02 -15.32 -11.61
N GLY A 255 -19.35 -15.31 -11.61
CA GLY A 255 -20.20 -16.36 -12.17
C GLY A 255 -20.32 -16.39 -13.71
N MET A 256 -19.44 -15.71 -14.46
CA MET A 256 -19.55 -15.57 -15.93
C MET A 256 -19.83 -16.88 -16.67
N SER A 257 -19.09 -17.96 -16.38
CA SER A 257 -19.29 -19.28 -17.02
C SER A 257 -20.62 -19.97 -16.68
N ASP A 258 -21.36 -19.43 -15.71
CA ASP A 258 -22.61 -19.96 -15.20
C ASP A 258 -23.81 -19.03 -15.45
N TYR A 259 -23.63 -17.73 -15.69
CA TYR A 259 -24.74 -16.75 -15.77
C TYR A 259 -24.72 -15.81 -16.99
N TYR A 260 -23.64 -15.82 -17.78
CA TYR A 260 -23.50 -15.00 -18.99
C TYR A 260 -23.76 -15.82 -20.26
N ASN A 261 -24.47 -15.24 -21.23
CA ASN A 261 -24.56 -15.74 -22.60
C ASN A 261 -23.68 -14.89 -23.53
N GLU A 262 -22.55 -15.47 -23.96
CA GLU A 262 -21.61 -14.86 -24.92
C GLU A 262 -22.24 -14.61 -26.30
N GLU A 263 -23.29 -15.32 -26.72
CA GLU A 263 -23.89 -15.15 -28.06
C GLU A 263 -24.76 -13.88 -28.19
N THR A 264 -25.17 -13.27 -27.07
CA THR A 264 -26.11 -12.12 -27.05
C THR A 264 -25.73 -11.04 -26.02
N SER A 265 -24.57 -11.16 -25.38
CA SER A 265 -24.11 -10.33 -24.27
C SER A 265 -25.17 -10.13 -23.18
N ALA A 266 -25.73 -11.24 -22.65
CA ALA A 266 -26.84 -11.22 -21.70
C ALA A 266 -26.50 -11.92 -20.38
N TRP A 267 -26.82 -11.31 -19.24
CA TRP A 267 -26.46 -11.78 -17.89
C TRP A 267 -27.68 -11.95 -16.97
N TYR A 268 -27.78 -13.10 -16.31
CA TYR A 268 -28.78 -13.33 -15.26
C TYR A 268 -28.35 -14.39 -14.25
N ASN A 269 -28.16 -13.98 -13.00
CA ASN A 269 -27.99 -14.83 -11.82
C ASN A 269 -29.33 -15.00 -11.07
N SER A 270 -29.79 -16.25 -10.97
CA SER A 270 -31.04 -16.63 -10.30
C SER A 270 -30.94 -16.75 -8.78
N GLU A 271 -29.73 -16.69 -8.21
CA GLU A 271 -29.43 -16.94 -6.80
C GLU A 271 -28.96 -15.64 -6.11
N PRO A 272 -29.36 -15.41 -4.85
CA PRO A 272 -28.79 -14.31 -4.05
C PRO A 272 -27.32 -14.62 -3.72
N VAL A 273 -26.40 -13.82 -4.26
CA VAL A 273 -24.95 -13.93 -4.09
C VAL A 273 -24.38 -12.53 -3.99
N SER A 274 -23.44 -12.31 -3.06
CA SER A 274 -22.75 -11.03 -2.82
C SER A 274 -22.09 -10.48 -4.08
N THR A 275 -22.06 -9.15 -4.21
CA THR A 275 -21.53 -8.46 -5.39
C THR A 275 -20.01 -8.40 -5.42
N ASP A 276 -19.41 -8.53 -6.59
CA ASP A 276 -17.95 -8.42 -6.77
C ASP A 276 -17.53 -7.36 -7.82
N HIS A 277 -18.48 -6.79 -8.57
CA HIS A 277 -18.21 -5.84 -9.64
C HIS A 277 -19.27 -4.73 -9.69
N ALA A 278 -18.86 -3.57 -10.19
CA ALA A 278 -19.66 -2.34 -10.24
C ALA A 278 -19.61 -1.73 -11.64
N VAL A 279 -20.78 -1.37 -12.17
CA VAL A 279 -20.99 -0.96 -13.56
C VAL A 279 -22.08 0.12 -13.63
N LEU A 280 -22.29 0.70 -14.81
CA LEU A 280 -23.21 1.83 -15.00
C LEU A 280 -24.46 1.40 -15.77
N ILE A 281 -25.66 1.75 -15.28
CA ILE A 281 -26.89 1.61 -16.07
C ILE A 281 -26.87 2.69 -17.17
N ALA A 282 -26.85 2.26 -18.42
CA ALA A 282 -26.81 3.11 -19.62
C ALA A 282 -28.16 3.17 -20.35
N GLY A 283 -29.11 2.30 -20.02
CA GLY A 283 -30.41 2.23 -20.69
C GLY A 283 -31.27 1.05 -20.22
N TRP A 284 -32.35 0.75 -20.94
CA TRP A 284 -33.22 -0.41 -20.70
C TRP A 284 -34.02 -0.82 -21.95
N ASP A 285 -34.56 -2.05 -21.91
CA ASP A 285 -35.62 -2.55 -22.80
C ASP A 285 -36.56 -3.47 -21.99
N ASP A 286 -37.83 -3.07 -21.86
CA ASP A 286 -38.91 -3.81 -21.19
C ASP A 286 -39.38 -5.05 -21.96
N ASN A 287 -39.04 -5.16 -23.24
CA ASN A 287 -39.34 -6.31 -24.09
C ASN A 287 -38.10 -7.18 -24.36
N TYR A 288 -36.97 -6.94 -23.68
CA TYR A 288 -35.71 -7.65 -23.96
C TYR A 288 -35.91 -9.17 -23.83
N PRO A 289 -35.83 -9.95 -24.92
CA PRO A 289 -36.33 -11.32 -24.92
C PRO A 289 -35.59 -12.20 -23.94
N LYS A 290 -36.30 -12.86 -23.03
CA LYS A 290 -35.66 -13.73 -22.04
C LYS A 290 -34.95 -14.94 -22.65
N GLU A 291 -35.33 -15.34 -23.87
CA GLU A 291 -34.62 -16.35 -24.64
C GLU A 291 -33.18 -15.95 -25.01
N ASN A 292 -32.77 -14.69 -24.85
CA ASN A 292 -31.38 -14.26 -24.97
C ASN A 292 -30.53 -14.66 -23.75
N PHE A 293 -31.10 -14.84 -22.56
CA PHE A 293 -30.34 -15.32 -21.39
C PHE A 293 -30.03 -16.82 -21.51
N LEU A 294 -28.96 -17.24 -20.82
CA LEU A 294 -28.31 -18.55 -20.96
C LEU A 294 -29.31 -19.74 -20.87
N GLU A 295 -29.28 -20.65 -21.86
CA GLU A 295 -30.30 -21.72 -21.98
C GLU A 295 -30.40 -22.57 -20.69
N GLY A 296 -31.59 -22.59 -20.09
CA GLY A 296 -31.86 -23.31 -18.84
C GLY A 296 -31.64 -22.51 -17.55
N LYS A 297 -31.11 -21.28 -17.65
CA LYS A 297 -31.04 -20.26 -16.59
C LYS A 297 -31.57 -18.93 -17.11
N GLN A 298 -32.85 -18.91 -17.47
CA GLN A 298 -33.55 -17.75 -18.02
C GLN A 298 -34.50 -17.14 -16.97
N PRO A 299 -34.73 -15.81 -17.00
CA PRO A 299 -35.71 -15.17 -16.11
C PRO A 299 -37.15 -15.61 -16.42
N GLU A 300 -38.09 -15.34 -15.52
CA GLU A 300 -39.50 -15.64 -15.72
C GLU A 300 -40.14 -14.72 -16.77
N HIS A 301 -39.70 -13.47 -16.88
CA HIS A 301 -40.21 -12.44 -17.78
C HIS A 301 -39.15 -11.89 -18.72
N ASP A 302 -39.60 -11.21 -19.78
CA ASP A 302 -38.76 -10.34 -20.61
C ASP A 302 -38.43 -9.03 -19.84
N GLY A 303 -37.33 -8.38 -20.17
CA GLY A 303 -36.93 -7.09 -19.57
C GLY A 303 -35.50 -7.06 -19.02
N ALA A 304 -34.73 -6.04 -19.39
CA ALA A 304 -33.34 -5.88 -19.01
C ALA A 304 -32.87 -4.41 -18.92
N TRP A 305 -31.88 -4.17 -18.06
CA TRP A 305 -31.04 -3.00 -18.07
C TRP A 305 -29.95 -3.14 -19.14
N LEU A 306 -29.70 -2.09 -19.91
CA LEU A 306 -28.48 -1.96 -20.71
C LEU A 306 -27.37 -1.41 -19.80
N ILE A 307 -26.25 -2.12 -19.74
CA ILE A 307 -25.13 -1.84 -18.83
C ILE A 307 -23.87 -1.48 -19.62
N ARG A 308 -23.23 -0.37 -19.24
CA ARG A 308 -21.85 -0.04 -19.64
C ARG A 308 -20.88 -0.69 -18.65
N ASN A 309 -20.01 -1.57 -19.16
CA ASN A 309 -18.99 -2.23 -18.36
C ASN A 309 -17.70 -1.37 -18.24
N SER A 310 -16.65 -1.90 -17.64
CA SER A 310 -15.32 -1.27 -17.51
C SER A 310 -14.17 -2.22 -17.89
N TRP A 311 -14.42 -3.13 -18.85
CA TRP A 311 -13.46 -4.12 -19.37
C TRP A 311 -13.06 -3.86 -20.83
N GLY A 312 -13.16 -2.62 -21.29
CA GLY A 312 -12.86 -2.17 -22.65
C GLY A 312 -13.93 -2.52 -23.69
N ALA A 313 -13.88 -1.83 -24.84
CA ALA A 313 -14.83 -2.00 -25.94
C ALA A 313 -14.70 -3.34 -26.69
N ASP A 314 -13.56 -4.05 -26.58
CA ASP A 314 -13.35 -5.38 -27.19
C ASP A 314 -14.11 -6.51 -26.45
N TRP A 315 -14.81 -6.22 -25.34
CA TRP A 315 -15.61 -7.18 -24.57
C TRP A 315 -17.12 -6.97 -24.78
N GLY A 316 -17.90 -8.05 -24.86
CA GLY A 316 -19.36 -7.98 -24.94
C GLY A 316 -19.88 -7.38 -26.25
N ASP A 317 -20.89 -6.51 -26.16
CA ASP A 317 -21.46 -5.75 -27.29
C ASP A 317 -20.83 -4.35 -27.32
N ASP A 318 -19.68 -4.21 -28.01
CA ASP A 318 -18.84 -2.98 -28.04
C ASP A 318 -18.60 -2.37 -26.63
N GLY A 319 -18.40 -3.22 -25.61
CA GLY A 319 -18.19 -2.85 -24.19
C GLY A 319 -19.45 -2.88 -23.30
N TYR A 320 -20.60 -3.21 -23.86
CA TYR A 320 -21.90 -3.24 -23.17
C TYR A 320 -22.44 -4.67 -22.98
N PHE A 321 -23.40 -4.83 -22.06
CA PHE A 321 -24.18 -6.05 -21.91
C PHE A 321 -25.59 -5.77 -21.35
N TRP A 322 -26.47 -6.77 -21.42
CA TRP A 322 -27.83 -6.71 -20.90
C TRP A 322 -27.94 -7.49 -19.59
N LEU A 323 -28.34 -6.82 -18.51
CA LEU A 323 -28.54 -7.42 -17.18
C LEU A 323 -30.05 -7.55 -16.92
N SER A 324 -30.55 -8.75 -16.63
CA SER A 324 -31.98 -8.95 -16.38
C SER A 324 -32.47 -8.14 -15.17
N TYR A 325 -33.68 -7.57 -15.27
CA TYR A 325 -34.36 -6.98 -14.11
C TYR A 325 -34.61 -8.00 -12.98
N GLU A 326 -34.54 -9.31 -13.25
CA GLU A 326 -34.77 -10.36 -12.26
C GLU A 326 -33.51 -10.78 -11.48
N ASP A 327 -32.32 -10.29 -11.84
CA ASP A 327 -31.04 -10.72 -11.24
C ASP A 327 -31.00 -10.44 -9.72
N LYS A 328 -30.63 -11.47 -8.95
CA LYS A 328 -30.69 -11.46 -7.47
C LYS A 328 -29.36 -11.15 -6.79
N SER A 329 -28.32 -10.86 -7.57
CA SER A 329 -27.08 -10.27 -7.04
C SER A 329 -27.10 -8.75 -7.05
N ILE A 330 -28.06 -8.10 -7.71
CA ILE A 330 -28.08 -6.63 -7.84
C ILE A 330 -28.19 -5.94 -6.46
N THR A 331 -27.32 -4.96 -6.19
CA THR A 331 -27.42 -4.09 -5.00
C THR A 331 -27.34 -2.59 -5.31
N THR A 332 -27.93 -1.81 -4.38
CA THR A 332 -28.10 -0.35 -4.37
C THR A 332 -26.86 0.42 -4.80
N GLY A 333 -27.03 1.31 -5.77
CA GLY A 333 -26.03 2.30 -6.19
C GLY A 333 -26.66 3.68 -6.39
N PRO A 334 -25.94 4.80 -6.22
CA PRO A 334 -26.52 6.12 -6.35
C PRO A 334 -26.47 6.72 -7.76
N ALA A 335 -27.29 7.76 -7.95
CA ALA A 335 -27.03 8.83 -8.92
C ALA A 335 -26.48 10.06 -8.19
N TYR A 336 -25.79 10.93 -8.91
CA TYR A 336 -25.08 12.09 -8.35
C TYR A 336 -25.57 13.40 -8.98
N LEU A 337 -25.51 14.52 -8.23
CA LEU A 337 -25.62 15.88 -8.75
C LEU A 337 -24.40 16.71 -8.35
N LEU A 338 -23.83 17.41 -9.32
CA LEU A 338 -22.63 18.22 -9.17
C LEU A 338 -22.93 19.70 -9.46
N GLU A 339 -22.22 20.60 -8.79
CA GLU A 339 -22.13 22.03 -9.12
C GLU A 339 -20.67 22.45 -9.32
N GLU A 340 -20.44 23.61 -9.94
CA GLU A 340 -19.11 24.19 -10.13
C GLU A 340 -18.38 24.41 -8.79
N ALA A 341 -17.08 24.10 -8.74
CA ALA A 341 -16.29 24.22 -7.51
C ALA A 341 -16.10 25.67 -6.97
N ASP A 342 -16.65 26.69 -7.64
CA ASP A 342 -16.71 28.07 -7.15
C ASP A 342 -17.96 28.38 -6.29
N ASN A 343 -18.90 27.43 -6.16
CA ASN A 343 -20.18 27.63 -5.48
C ASN A 343 -20.05 27.98 -3.98
N TYR A 344 -19.03 27.47 -3.29
CA TYR A 344 -18.70 27.74 -1.89
C TYR A 344 -17.18 27.82 -1.65
N THR A 345 -16.71 28.78 -0.86
CA THR A 345 -15.27 28.92 -0.55
C THR A 345 -14.74 27.96 0.53
N LYS A 346 -15.61 27.34 1.35
CA LYS A 346 -15.21 26.40 2.41
C LYS A 346 -16.28 25.35 2.70
N ASN A 347 -15.81 24.17 3.07
CA ASN A 347 -16.55 23.06 3.65
C ASN A 347 -16.12 22.89 5.13
N TYR A 348 -17.04 23.13 6.07
CA TYR A 348 -16.87 22.84 7.49
C TYR A 348 -17.42 21.45 7.78
N GLN A 349 -16.52 20.51 8.10
CA GLN A 349 -16.84 19.09 8.26
C GLN A 349 -15.95 18.45 9.33
N TYR A 350 -16.41 17.32 9.85
CA TYR A 350 -15.64 16.37 10.66
C TYR A 350 -15.71 14.95 10.08
N ASP A 351 -16.84 14.63 9.45
CA ASP A 351 -17.21 13.37 8.80
C ASP A 351 -16.54 13.15 7.42
N THR A 352 -15.21 13.01 7.40
CA THR A 352 -14.44 12.75 6.16
C THR A 352 -14.63 11.36 5.58
N ALA A 353 -14.91 10.35 6.41
CA ALA A 353 -15.22 8.98 6.01
C ALA A 353 -16.71 8.76 5.69
N GLY A 354 -17.54 9.80 5.80
CA GLY A 354 -18.94 9.87 5.38
C GLY A 354 -19.92 9.05 6.22
N TRP A 355 -21.09 8.76 5.62
CA TRP A 355 -22.10 7.89 6.21
C TRP A 355 -21.63 6.43 6.20
N SER A 356 -21.13 5.97 7.34
CA SER A 356 -20.71 4.58 7.52
C SER A 356 -21.83 3.71 8.11
N TYR A 357 -22.67 4.25 8.99
CA TYR A 357 -23.77 3.51 9.64
C TYR A 357 -24.92 4.44 10.07
N SER A 358 -26.06 3.86 10.46
CA SER A 358 -27.27 4.59 10.86
C SER A 358 -27.77 4.17 12.23
N VAL A 359 -28.13 5.12 13.10
CA VAL A 359 -28.65 4.83 14.47
C VAL A 359 -29.86 5.69 14.86
N ALA A 360 -30.57 5.24 15.90
CA ALA A 360 -31.52 6.06 16.65
C ALA A 360 -30.84 6.89 17.75
N THR A 361 -31.49 7.97 18.22
CA THR A 361 -31.05 8.73 19.42
C THR A 361 -32.00 8.64 20.62
N ASP A 362 -33.24 8.18 20.43
CA ASP A 362 -34.27 8.08 21.48
C ASP A 362 -34.96 6.70 21.42
N ALA A 363 -35.15 6.07 22.58
CA ALA A 363 -35.81 4.76 22.68
C ALA A 363 -37.34 4.84 22.64
N GLU A 364 -37.92 6.04 22.82
CA GLU A 364 -39.37 6.27 22.67
C GLU A 364 -39.75 6.84 21.28
N GLN A 365 -38.76 7.24 20.45
CA GLN A 365 -38.93 7.88 19.14
C GLN A 365 -37.83 7.43 18.15
N LEU A 366 -37.79 6.15 17.78
CA LEU A 366 -36.71 5.59 16.95
C LEU A 366 -36.56 6.29 15.59
N THR A 367 -37.67 6.52 14.87
CA THR A 367 -37.71 7.24 13.57
C THR A 367 -37.22 8.69 13.61
N ARG A 368 -36.95 9.24 14.79
CA ARG A 368 -36.67 10.67 14.99
C ARG A 368 -35.37 10.91 15.75
N SER A 369 -34.40 11.54 15.09
CA SER A 369 -33.13 11.94 15.73
C SER A 369 -32.87 13.43 15.64
N THR A 370 -32.02 13.94 16.53
CA THR A 370 -31.58 15.33 16.52
C THR A 370 -30.12 15.40 16.94
N ALA A 371 -29.29 15.97 16.09
CA ALA A 371 -27.84 16.03 16.25
C ALA A 371 -27.28 17.40 15.84
N ALA A 372 -26.03 17.68 16.22
CA ALA A 372 -25.37 18.94 15.94
C ALA A 372 -23.85 18.83 15.91
N ASN A 373 -23.22 19.52 14.95
CA ASN A 373 -21.78 19.76 14.92
C ASN A 373 -21.47 21.20 15.36
N ILE A 374 -20.46 21.37 16.20
CA ILE A 374 -19.98 22.69 16.67
C ILE A 374 -18.69 23.05 15.96
N PHE A 375 -18.75 24.02 15.05
CA PHE A 375 -17.63 24.51 14.27
C PHE A 375 -17.09 25.85 14.81
N THR A 376 -15.90 26.25 14.37
CA THR A 376 -15.35 27.61 14.60
C THR A 376 -15.09 28.31 13.27
N ALA A 377 -15.75 29.44 13.05
CA ALA A 377 -15.60 30.25 11.83
C ALA A 377 -14.16 30.79 11.73
N ALA A 378 -13.56 30.71 10.55
CA ALA A 378 -12.15 31.04 10.33
C ALA A 378 -11.94 32.40 9.64
N SER A 379 -13.02 33.02 9.12
CA SER A 379 -13.04 34.41 8.67
C SER A 379 -14.37 35.08 9.01
N ASP A 380 -14.49 36.38 8.73
CA ASP A 380 -15.79 37.03 8.67
C ASP A 380 -16.49 36.56 7.39
N GLU A 381 -17.54 35.74 7.54
CA GLU A 381 -18.13 34.93 6.46
C GLU A 381 -19.65 34.74 6.63
N GLN A 382 -20.30 34.16 5.63
CA GLN A 382 -21.70 33.74 5.72
C GLN A 382 -21.84 32.26 5.40
N LEU A 383 -22.55 31.53 6.28
CA LEU A 383 -23.00 30.16 6.05
C LEU A 383 -24.18 30.22 5.07
N GLU A 384 -24.05 29.56 3.93
CA GLU A 384 -25.02 29.59 2.82
C GLU A 384 -25.72 28.26 2.59
N ALA A 385 -25.10 27.13 2.92
CA ALA A 385 -25.73 25.81 2.83
C ALA A 385 -25.28 24.87 3.97
N VAL A 386 -26.04 23.80 4.17
CA VAL A 386 -25.78 22.72 5.13
C VAL A 386 -26.02 21.39 4.42
N SER A 387 -25.06 20.46 4.47
CA SER A 387 -25.31 19.09 4.02
C SER A 387 -25.44 18.11 5.16
N PHE A 388 -26.21 17.07 4.91
CA PHE A 388 -26.33 15.87 5.72
C PHE A 388 -26.72 14.69 4.82
N TYR A 389 -26.79 13.50 5.40
CA TYR A 389 -27.45 12.37 4.75
C TYR A 389 -28.89 12.20 5.27
N THR A 390 -29.78 11.66 4.46
CA THR A 390 -31.08 11.10 4.88
C THR A 390 -31.04 9.58 4.75
N THR A 391 -31.63 8.88 5.73
CA THR A 391 -31.57 7.41 5.80
C THR A 391 -32.91 6.73 5.48
N ASP A 392 -33.90 7.46 5.00
CA ASP A 392 -35.16 6.90 4.49
C ASP A 392 -35.65 7.72 3.28
N ALA A 393 -36.43 7.12 2.39
CA ALA A 393 -37.00 7.82 1.25
C ALA A 393 -38.22 8.64 1.72
N GLY A 394 -38.18 9.96 1.57
CA GLY A 394 -39.21 10.86 2.10
C GLY A 394 -38.95 11.39 3.52
N THR A 395 -37.71 11.36 4.02
CA THR A 395 -37.35 11.92 5.33
C THR A 395 -37.64 13.41 5.41
N GLU A 396 -38.42 13.82 6.40
CA GLU A 396 -38.59 15.24 6.76
C GLU A 396 -37.40 15.70 7.62
N TYR A 397 -36.95 16.95 7.43
CA TYR A 397 -35.87 17.53 8.23
C TYR A 397 -36.15 18.96 8.71
N SER A 398 -35.37 19.41 9.70
CA SER A 398 -35.38 20.77 10.23
C SER A 398 -33.97 21.22 10.62
N ILE A 399 -33.47 22.29 10.00
CA ILE A 399 -32.18 22.92 10.26
C ILE A 399 -32.36 24.14 11.16
N SER A 400 -31.54 24.27 12.21
CA SER A 400 -31.34 25.49 12.99
C SER A 400 -29.85 25.79 13.17
N VAL A 401 -29.49 27.06 13.28
CA VAL A 401 -28.08 27.49 13.42
C VAL A 401 -27.96 28.43 14.60
N TYR A 402 -27.05 28.14 15.54
CA TYR A 402 -26.73 29.02 16.67
C TYR A 402 -25.32 29.61 16.52
N THR A 403 -25.12 30.85 16.99
CA THR A 403 -23.87 31.61 16.86
C THR A 403 -23.38 32.11 18.21
N GLY A 404 -22.08 32.06 18.45
CA GLY A 404 -21.47 32.35 19.75
C GLY A 404 -21.77 31.29 20.81
N VAL A 405 -21.69 30.01 20.44
CA VAL A 405 -22.00 28.87 21.33
C VAL A 405 -20.85 28.52 22.28
N GLU A 406 -21.18 28.05 23.47
CA GLU A 406 -20.24 27.46 24.44
C GLU A 406 -19.88 26.00 24.05
N GLU A 407 -18.74 25.53 24.57
CA GLU A 407 -18.23 24.17 24.33
C GLU A 407 -19.21 23.10 24.82
N GLY A 408 -19.49 22.09 24.00
CA GLY A 408 -20.41 21.01 24.34
C GLY A 408 -21.86 21.42 24.59
N GLN A 409 -22.27 22.63 24.19
CA GLN A 409 -23.62 23.16 24.41
C GLN A 409 -24.19 23.76 23.11
N PRO A 410 -24.64 22.94 22.13
CA PRO A 410 -25.05 23.40 20.80
C PRO A 410 -26.08 24.56 20.76
N GLU A 411 -26.96 24.67 21.76
CA GLU A 411 -28.05 25.68 21.77
C GLU A 411 -27.80 26.86 22.73
N SER A 412 -26.60 26.97 23.30
CA SER A 412 -26.26 28.00 24.32
C SER A 412 -26.17 29.44 23.78
N GLY A 413 -25.91 29.60 22.48
CA GLY A 413 -25.64 30.87 21.82
C GLY A 413 -26.89 31.62 21.33
N ARG A 414 -26.67 32.54 20.38
CA ARG A 414 -27.75 33.23 19.64
C ARG A 414 -28.25 32.34 18.50
N LEU A 415 -29.48 31.85 18.60
CA LEU A 415 -30.23 31.31 17.47
C LEU A 415 -30.26 32.35 16.33
N ALA A 416 -29.68 31.98 15.19
CA ALA A 416 -29.45 32.85 14.04
C ALA A 416 -30.27 32.44 12.80
N LEU A 417 -30.47 31.14 12.60
CA LEU A 417 -31.49 30.57 11.73
C LEU A 417 -32.39 29.64 12.56
N GLN A 418 -33.70 29.71 12.38
CA GLN A 418 -34.67 28.91 13.12
C GLN A 418 -35.52 28.03 12.20
N ASN A 419 -35.39 26.71 12.35
CA ASN A 419 -36.24 25.67 11.77
C ASN A 419 -36.55 25.88 10.28
N GLN A 420 -35.52 25.93 9.44
CA GLN A 420 -35.71 25.74 8.01
C GLN A 420 -36.02 24.26 7.76
N THR A 421 -37.22 23.97 7.27
CA THR A 421 -37.72 22.60 7.07
C THR A 421 -37.82 22.21 5.60
N GLY A 422 -37.59 20.95 5.30
CA GLY A 422 -37.85 20.34 3.99
C GLY A 422 -38.13 18.85 4.09
N THR A 423 -38.20 18.19 2.95
CA THR A 423 -38.43 16.74 2.81
C THR A 423 -37.67 16.26 1.59
N GLU A 424 -36.70 15.36 1.76
CA GLU A 424 -35.99 14.81 0.61
C GLU A 424 -36.69 13.53 0.11
N PRO A 425 -36.97 13.40 -1.21
CA PRO A 425 -37.76 12.29 -1.75
C PRO A 425 -36.98 10.97 -1.77
N TYR A 426 -35.65 11.04 -1.71
CA TYR A 426 -34.71 9.93 -1.90
C TYR A 426 -33.75 9.90 -0.72
N ALA A 427 -33.33 8.70 -0.31
CA ALA A 427 -32.28 8.54 0.69
C ALA A 427 -30.89 8.85 0.08
N GLY A 428 -29.94 9.33 0.88
CA GLY A 428 -28.59 9.62 0.42
C GLY A 428 -28.01 10.93 0.95
N TYR A 429 -27.06 11.52 0.23
CA TYR A 429 -26.40 12.80 0.57
C TYR A 429 -27.15 13.98 -0.06
N HIS A 430 -27.26 15.10 0.65
CA HIS A 430 -27.97 16.31 0.20
C HIS A 430 -27.29 17.59 0.66
N THR A 431 -27.32 18.65 -0.14
CA THR A 431 -26.79 19.98 0.23
C THR A 431 -27.91 21.03 0.20
N ILE A 432 -28.38 21.41 1.39
CA ILE A 432 -29.55 22.28 1.55
C ILE A 432 -29.13 23.75 1.66
N GLU A 433 -29.49 24.55 0.66
CA GLU A 433 -29.30 26.01 0.68
C GLU A 433 -30.13 26.69 1.78
N LEU A 434 -29.54 27.67 2.48
CA LEU A 434 -30.18 28.43 3.55
C LEU A 434 -30.86 29.68 2.99
N LYS A 435 -32.20 29.71 3.05
CA LYS A 435 -33.08 30.82 2.62
C LYS A 435 -32.77 32.14 3.34
N GLU A 436 -32.15 32.06 4.52
CA GLU A 436 -31.51 33.19 5.19
C GLU A 436 -30.08 32.78 5.62
N PRO A 437 -29.03 33.18 4.85
CA PRO A 437 -27.66 32.83 5.20
C PRO A 437 -27.22 33.50 6.51
N VAL A 438 -26.37 32.82 7.27
CA VAL A 438 -26.00 33.22 8.63
C VAL A 438 -24.63 33.87 8.66
N SER A 439 -24.57 35.15 9.06
CA SER A 439 -23.29 35.85 9.26
C SER A 439 -22.54 35.31 10.48
N LEU A 440 -21.28 34.95 10.24
CA LEU A 440 -20.27 34.43 11.16
C LEU A 440 -19.07 35.40 11.23
N LYS A 441 -18.30 35.33 12.31
CA LYS A 441 -17.09 36.15 12.49
C LYS A 441 -15.87 35.27 12.76
N ALA A 442 -14.69 35.76 12.40
CA ALA A 442 -13.44 35.06 12.65
C ALA A 442 -13.26 34.72 14.15
N GLY A 443 -13.18 33.43 14.47
CA GLY A 443 -13.08 32.89 15.84
C GLY A 443 -14.41 32.75 16.58
N GLU A 444 -15.57 32.96 15.94
CA GLU A 444 -16.88 32.71 16.52
C GLU A 444 -17.27 31.23 16.37
N ARG A 445 -17.57 30.54 17.48
CA ARG A 445 -18.15 29.20 17.44
C ARG A 445 -19.60 29.25 16.99
N PHE A 446 -19.99 28.34 16.10
CA PHE A 446 -21.36 28.17 15.65
C PHE A 446 -21.74 26.70 15.66
N SER A 447 -23.01 26.40 15.90
CA SER A 447 -23.56 25.05 15.76
C SER A 447 -24.51 24.99 14.58
N ILE A 448 -24.47 23.88 13.86
CA ILE A 448 -25.52 23.49 12.93
C ILE A 448 -26.27 22.34 13.61
N VAL A 449 -27.56 22.56 13.89
CA VAL A 449 -28.47 21.59 14.53
C VAL A 449 -29.42 21.06 13.47
N VAL A 450 -29.45 19.74 13.27
CA VAL A 450 -30.36 19.07 12.33
C VAL A 450 -31.24 18.09 13.11
N THR A 451 -32.53 18.11 12.78
CA THR A 451 -33.52 17.09 13.15
C THR A 451 -33.94 16.35 11.89
N TRP A 452 -34.08 15.02 11.98
CA TRP A 452 -34.66 14.17 10.93
C TRP A 452 -35.88 13.42 11.51
N GLU A 453 -36.86 13.15 10.66
CA GLU A 453 -38.00 12.26 10.91
C GLU A 453 -38.17 11.33 9.69
N ASN A 454 -37.84 10.05 9.87
CA ASN A 454 -37.98 9.03 8.83
C ASN A 454 -39.44 8.52 8.75
N PRO A 455 -39.99 8.26 7.56
CA PRO A 455 -41.30 7.65 7.42
C PRO A 455 -41.45 6.26 8.05
N GLU A 456 -40.39 5.44 8.12
CA GLU A 456 -40.43 4.10 8.76
C GLU A 456 -39.08 3.55 9.24
N PHE A 457 -37.95 3.89 8.58
CA PHE A 457 -36.66 3.32 9.01
C PHE A 457 -36.25 3.86 10.39
N GLU A 458 -36.12 2.95 11.35
CA GLU A 458 -35.94 3.24 12.79
C GLU A 458 -34.55 3.81 13.16
N SER A 459 -33.67 4.06 12.19
CA SER A 459 -32.32 4.61 12.38
C SER A 459 -32.07 5.87 11.52
N PRO A 460 -32.61 7.04 11.91
CA PRO A 460 -32.55 8.30 11.14
C PRO A 460 -31.25 9.09 11.23
N LEU A 461 -30.31 8.75 12.12
CA LEU A 461 -29.05 9.50 12.27
C LEU A 461 -27.90 8.82 11.50
N PRO A 462 -27.37 9.43 10.42
CA PRO A 462 -26.13 8.99 9.79
C PRO A 462 -24.91 9.34 10.66
N ILE A 463 -24.03 8.36 10.85
CA ILE A 463 -22.79 8.49 11.63
C ILE A 463 -21.55 8.05 10.85
N GLU A 464 -20.43 8.68 11.20
CA GLU A 464 -19.07 8.27 10.84
C GLU A 464 -18.52 7.34 11.95
N TRP A 465 -17.80 6.30 11.54
CA TRP A 465 -17.09 5.40 12.45
C TRP A 465 -15.82 4.80 11.83
N CYS A 466 -15.02 4.12 12.65
CA CYS A 466 -13.98 3.19 12.22
C CYS A 466 -14.03 1.88 13.05
N PRO A 467 -13.55 0.74 12.51
CA PRO A 467 -13.35 -0.48 13.29
C PRO A 467 -12.20 -0.30 14.30
N VAL A 468 -12.26 -0.94 15.48
CA VAL A 468 -11.20 -0.84 16.49
C VAL A 468 -10.40 -2.13 16.68
N PRO A 469 -9.07 -2.05 16.90
CA PRO A 469 -8.26 -3.21 17.22
C PRO A 469 -8.42 -3.71 18.67
N ASN A 470 -9.12 -2.97 19.55
CA ASN A 470 -9.49 -3.35 20.93
C ASN A 470 -10.28 -2.22 21.63
N GLU A 471 -10.92 -2.53 22.76
CA GLU A 471 -11.65 -1.59 23.62
C GLU A 471 -10.85 -0.39 24.16
N GLU A 472 -9.51 -0.38 24.13
CA GLU A 472 -8.70 0.76 24.59
C GLU A 472 -8.29 1.73 23.46
N TYR A 473 -8.62 1.42 22.20
CA TYR A 473 -8.28 2.28 21.05
C TYR A 473 -9.14 3.55 20.98
N VAL A 474 -8.53 4.63 20.51
CA VAL A 474 -9.16 5.92 20.22
C VAL A 474 -8.47 6.51 18.98
N PRO A 475 -9.21 6.94 17.93
CA PRO A 475 -8.61 7.57 16.75
C PRO A 475 -7.96 8.93 17.07
N GLU A 476 -6.86 9.22 16.38
CA GLU A 476 -6.11 10.48 16.43
C GLU A 476 -6.56 11.46 15.33
N HIS A 477 -7.11 10.98 14.22
CA HIS A 477 -7.35 11.79 13.02
C HIS A 477 -8.83 11.97 12.67
N LEU A 478 -9.66 10.93 12.79
CA LEU A 478 -11.13 10.99 12.62
C LEU A 478 -11.85 11.79 13.73
N GLY A 479 -11.20 12.04 14.86
CA GLY A 479 -11.75 12.80 15.99
C GLY A 479 -12.25 11.91 17.13
N ASN A 480 -12.12 12.43 18.36
CA ASN A 480 -12.40 11.68 19.61
C ASN A 480 -13.35 12.42 20.59
N GLY A 481 -14.06 13.42 20.07
CA GLY A 481 -15.10 14.17 20.78
C GLY A 481 -14.78 15.65 20.94
N GLY A 482 -15.77 16.39 21.45
CA GLY A 482 -15.76 17.87 21.43
C GLY A 482 -16.34 18.51 20.17
N GLU A 483 -16.69 17.70 19.17
CA GLU A 483 -17.01 18.12 17.79
C GLU A 483 -18.48 17.85 17.44
N SER A 484 -18.91 16.58 17.59
CA SER A 484 -20.22 16.06 17.23
C SER A 484 -21.09 15.70 18.44
N TYR A 485 -22.39 16.05 18.40
CA TYR A 485 -23.32 15.93 19.52
C TYR A 485 -24.71 15.40 19.13
N VAL A 486 -25.39 14.69 20.04
CA VAL A 486 -26.78 14.21 19.90
C VAL A 486 -27.66 14.64 21.08
N LEU A 487 -28.95 14.83 20.81
CA LEU A 487 -29.97 15.15 21.82
C LEU A 487 -30.67 13.87 22.32
N SER A 488 -30.05 13.17 23.27
CA SER A 488 -30.62 11.98 23.92
C SER A 488 -31.29 12.36 25.24
N ASP A 489 -32.48 11.84 25.53
CA ASP A 489 -33.17 12.02 26.83
C ASP A 489 -33.36 13.51 27.26
N GLY A 490 -33.36 14.43 26.28
CA GLY A 490 -33.43 15.88 26.51
C GLY A 490 -32.10 16.52 26.96
N GLN A 491 -30.95 15.86 26.73
CA GLN A 491 -29.61 16.38 26.99
C GLN A 491 -28.71 16.24 25.76
N TRP A 492 -27.87 17.24 25.54
CA TRP A 492 -26.82 17.20 24.52
C TRP A 492 -25.63 16.36 25.02
N LEU A 493 -25.30 15.30 24.30
CA LEU A 493 -24.22 14.36 24.61
C LEU A 493 -23.22 14.30 23.44
N ASP A 494 -21.92 14.28 23.76
CA ASP A 494 -20.82 14.02 22.82
C ASP A 494 -20.94 12.59 22.28
N VAL A 495 -20.97 12.42 20.95
CA VAL A 495 -21.24 11.10 20.33
C VAL A 495 -20.06 10.15 20.40
N ALA A 496 -18.84 10.67 20.55
CA ALA A 496 -17.66 9.88 20.22
C ALA A 496 -17.45 8.74 21.21
N GLY A 497 -16.83 7.64 20.76
CA GLY A 497 -16.50 6.50 21.62
C GLY A 497 -16.91 5.15 21.07
N ASN A 498 -16.54 4.10 21.81
CA ASN A 498 -16.74 2.72 21.41
C ASN A 498 -18.24 2.36 21.38
N ALA A 499 -18.63 1.61 20.35
CA ALA A 499 -19.89 0.89 20.22
C ALA A 499 -19.58 -0.46 19.58
N GLY A 500 -19.54 -1.53 20.38
CA GLY A 500 -19.08 -2.84 19.91
C GLY A 500 -17.61 -2.81 19.47
N ASP A 501 -17.30 -3.52 18.38
CA ASP A 501 -15.98 -3.52 17.73
C ASP A 501 -15.70 -2.26 16.86
N PHE A 502 -16.44 -1.16 17.06
CA PHE A 502 -16.31 0.10 16.32
C PHE A 502 -16.16 1.33 17.25
N TYR A 503 -15.52 2.40 16.76
CA TYR A 503 -15.47 3.72 17.38
C TYR A 503 -16.32 4.68 16.55
N ILE A 504 -17.40 5.21 17.14
CA ILE A 504 -18.17 6.29 16.53
C ILE A 504 -17.37 7.58 16.71
N SER A 505 -17.09 8.30 15.64
CA SER A 505 -16.37 9.59 15.67
C SER A 505 -17.34 10.77 15.62
N ASN A 506 -18.13 10.86 14.55
CA ASN A 506 -18.91 12.05 14.20
C ASN A 506 -20.33 11.75 13.72
N VAL A 507 -21.17 12.81 13.69
CA VAL A 507 -22.43 12.80 12.93
C VAL A 507 -22.23 13.51 11.60
N CYS A 508 -22.89 13.02 10.55
CA CYS A 508 -22.67 13.50 9.19
C CYS A 508 -23.43 14.81 8.91
N ILE A 509 -22.88 15.94 9.39
CA ILE A 509 -23.39 17.30 9.18
C ILE A 509 -22.23 18.21 8.77
N LYS A 510 -22.31 18.82 7.58
CA LYS A 510 -21.34 19.80 7.06
C LYS A 510 -21.97 21.18 6.86
N GLY A 511 -21.16 22.23 6.86
CA GLY A 511 -21.59 23.61 6.63
C GLY A 511 -20.75 24.33 5.57
N PHE A 512 -21.41 24.95 4.60
CA PHE A 512 -20.73 25.62 3.47
C PHE A 512 -20.77 27.13 3.58
N THR A 513 -19.61 27.79 3.46
CA THR A 513 -19.50 29.24 3.64
C THR A 513 -18.87 29.96 2.45
N ASN A 514 -19.36 31.18 2.22
CA ASN A 514 -18.78 32.17 1.34
C ASN A 514 -18.37 33.42 2.14
N LEU A 515 -17.46 34.22 1.59
CA LEU A 515 -16.98 35.46 2.25
C LEU A 515 -18.15 36.41 2.56
N LEU A 516 -18.09 37.11 3.69
CA LEU A 516 -19.13 38.05 4.07
C LEU A 516 -19.13 39.25 3.09
N PRO A 517 -20.29 39.65 2.53
CA PRO A 517 -20.36 40.76 1.58
C PRO A 517 -19.78 42.07 2.14
N GLU A 518 -19.28 42.95 1.26
CA GLU A 518 -18.77 44.30 1.63
C GLU A 518 -19.78 45.16 2.43
N SER A 519 -21.06 44.79 2.42
CA SER A 519 -22.14 45.45 3.16
C SER A 519 -22.16 45.14 4.67
N GLY A 520 -21.38 44.14 5.12
CA GLY A 520 -21.18 43.75 6.52
C GLY A 520 -22.31 42.96 7.17
N GLU A 521 -23.25 42.41 6.39
CA GLU A 521 -24.31 41.51 6.86
C GLU A 521 -24.43 40.36 5.86
N ALA A 522 -25.08 39.27 6.29
CA ALA A 522 -25.36 38.19 5.37
C ALA A 522 -26.52 38.52 4.41
N VAL A 523 -26.37 38.12 3.15
CA VAL A 523 -27.33 38.32 2.06
C VAL A 523 -27.25 37.10 1.12
N PRO A 524 -28.38 36.54 0.65
CA PRO A 524 -28.38 35.43 -0.31
C PRO A 524 -27.44 35.65 -1.50
N THR A 525 -26.78 34.57 -1.92
CA THR A 525 -25.96 34.54 -3.14
C THR A 525 -26.88 34.21 -4.34
N VAL A 526 -26.52 34.68 -5.54
CA VAL A 526 -27.38 34.48 -6.74
C VAL A 526 -26.96 33.21 -7.46
N ARG A 527 -27.90 32.27 -7.61
CA ARG A 527 -27.73 31.06 -8.43
C ARG A 527 -28.19 31.29 -9.87
N PHE A 528 -27.62 30.52 -10.79
CA PHE A 528 -27.87 30.56 -12.24
C PHE A 528 -28.40 29.18 -12.66
N SER A 529 -29.27 29.09 -13.68
CA SER A 529 -29.72 27.77 -14.18
C SER A 529 -28.70 27.02 -15.02
N GLU A 530 -27.67 27.70 -15.52
CA GLU A 530 -26.63 27.11 -16.38
C GLU A 530 -25.25 27.43 -15.81
N MET A 531 -24.35 26.45 -15.83
CA MET A 531 -22.96 26.58 -15.38
C MET A 531 -22.15 27.48 -16.34
N GLU A 532 -21.02 28.02 -15.88
CA GLU A 532 -20.08 28.78 -16.70
C GLU A 532 -19.56 27.93 -17.89
N GLY A 533 -19.37 28.57 -19.06
CA GLY A 533 -18.82 27.92 -20.26
C GLY A 533 -19.81 27.85 -21.43
N PRO A 534 -19.81 26.75 -22.21
CA PRO A 534 -20.55 26.65 -23.46
C PRO A 534 -22.06 26.51 -23.23
N VAL A 535 -22.86 27.34 -23.91
CA VAL A 535 -24.34 27.20 -23.97
C VAL A 535 -24.89 27.57 -25.35
N GLU A 536 -26.13 27.20 -25.63
CA GLU A 536 -26.79 27.49 -26.91
C GLU A 536 -27.10 28.98 -27.06
N ASN A 537 -26.94 29.54 -28.27
CA ASN A 537 -27.38 30.92 -28.50
C ASN A 537 -28.91 31.02 -28.38
N ASN A 538 -29.36 32.02 -27.63
CA ASN A 538 -30.71 32.22 -27.08
C ASN A 538 -31.05 31.40 -25.81
N THR A 539 -30.10 30.72 -25.16
CA THR A 539 -30.32 30.13 -23.82
C THR A 539 -30.84 31.18 -22.82
N PHE A 540 -31.77 30.75 -21.98
CA PHE A 540 -32.43 31.57 -20.95
C PHE A 540 -31.80 31.28 -19.59
N LEU A 541 -30.98 32.20 -19.10
CA LEU A 541 -30.46 32.16 -17.73
C LEU A 541 -31.58 32.55 -16.75
N SER A 542 -32.12 31.56 -16.05
CA SER A 542 -32.83 31.81 -14.79
C SER A 542 -31.82 32.32 -13.75
N LEU A 543 -32.26 33.25 -12.90
CA LEU A 543 -31.46 33.80 -11.80
C LEU A 543 -32.33 33.83 -10.55
N ASP A 544 -31.94 33.09 -9.51
CA ASP A 544 -32.65 33.05 -8.23
C ASP A 544 -31.74 33.46 -7.04
N ALA A 545 -32.38 33.85 -5.94
CA ALA A 545 -31.78 34.18 -4.67
C ALA A 545 -32.90 34.23 -3.60
N GLU A 546 -33.46 33.07 -3.24
CA GLU A 546 -34.58 33.00 -2.28
C GLU A 546 -34.28 33.80 -1.00
N GLY A 547 -35.29 34.53 -0.52
CA GLY A 547 -35.17 35.39 0.65
C GLY A 547 -34.56 36.77 0.42
N ALA A 548 -34.22 37.16 -0.82
CA ALA A 548 -33.81 38.52 -1.19
C ALA A 548 -34.98 39.45 -1.60
N ASP A 549 -34.77 40.77 -1.54
CA ASP A 549 -35.73 41.79 -2.00
C ASP A 549 -35.63 42.07 -3.52
N GLU A 550 -34.40 42.11 -4.05
CA GLU A 550 -34.11 42.45 -5.45
C GLU A 550 -32.87 41.70 -5.97
N ILE A 551 -32.96 41.12 -7.17
CA ILE A 551 -31.78 40.67 -7.94
C ILE A 551 -31.37 41.78 -8.92
N TRP A 552 -30.07 42.03 -9.02
CA TRP A 552 -29.47 42.99 -9.95
C TRP A 552 -28.43 42.30 -10.83
N VAL A 553 -28.50 42.55 -12.14
CA VAL A 553 -27.66 41.86 -13.14
C VAL A 553 -27.00 42.84 -14.12
N SER A 554 -25.80 42.48 -14.57
CA SER A 554 -24.92 43.22 -15.48
C SER A 554 -24.36 42.27 -16.53
N VAL A 555 -24.58 42.55 -17.81
CA VAL A 555 -23.99 41.82 -18.94
C VAL A 555 -22.83 42.65 -19.52
N ASP A 556 -21.69 42.04 -19.85
CA ASP A 556 -20.44 42.66 -20.37
C ASP A 556 -19.92 43.86 -19.57
N GLY A 557 -20.09 43.84 -18.24
CA GLY A 557 -19.75 44.99 -17.38
C GLY A 557 -20.54 46.28 -17.70
N ARG A 558 -21.66 46.18 -18.44
CA ARG A 558 -22.60 47.29 -18.67
C ARG A 558 -23.22 47.69 -17.32
N LYS A 559 -23.86 48.87 -17.25
CA LYS A 559 -24.47 49.30 -15.98
C LYS A 559 -25.57 48.32 -15.54
N ALA A 560 -25.39 47.72 -14.36
CA ALA A 560 -26.36 46.81 -13.76
C ALA A 560 -27.79 47.38 -13.71
N PHE A 561 -28.76 46.51 -13.93
CA PHE A 561 -30.20 46.78 -13.85
C PHE A 561 -30.87 45.78 -12.91
N ARG A 562 -31.99 46.18 -12.31
CA ARG A 562 -32.79 45.30 -11.46
C ARG A 562 -33.60 44.34 -12.33
N LEU A 563 -33.59 43.07 -11.96
CA LEU A 563 -34.42 42.04 -12.58
C LEU A 563 -35.92 42.30 -12.29
N THR A 564 -36.79 41.94 -13.22
CA THR A 564 -38.25 42.01 -13.07
C THR A 564 -38.90 40.79 -13.72
N ASP A 565 -38.74 39.66 -13.05
CA ASP A 565 -39.55 38.43 -13.19
C ASP A 565 -39.20 37.45 -14.34
N THR A 566 -38.15 37.69 -15.16
CA THR A 566 -37.83 36.81 -16.32
C THR A 566 -36.33 36.68 -16.72
N GLY A 567 -35.39 36.51 -15.78
CA GLY A 567 -34.00 36.11 -16.11
C GLY A 567 -33.23 36.98 -17.13
N VAL A 568 -32.25 36.38 -17.81
CA VAL A 568 -31.47 36.99 -18.91
C VAL A 568 -31.39 36.02 -20.10
N VAL A 569 -31.51 36.51 -21.34
CA VAL A 569 -31.34 35.70 -22.55
C VAL A 569 -29.97 35.99 -23.17
N LEU A 570 -29.23 34.94 -23.55
CA LEU A 570 -27.94 35.02 -24.22
C LEU A 570 -28.12 35.05 -25.75
N ASP A 571 -28.63 36.17 -26.27
CA ASP A 571 -29.09 36.32 -27.66
C ASP A 571 -28.00 36.73 -28.68
N ASN A 572 -26.74 36.84 -28.27
CA ASN A 572 -25.61 37.35 -29.08
C ASN A 572 -24.29 36.55 -28.93
N LEU A 573 -24.35 35.25 -28.62
CA LEU A 573 -23.18 34.36 -28.60
C LEU A 573 -22.68 34.08 -30.05
N LEU A 574 -21.37 34.14 -30.27
CA LEU A 574 -20.76 34.10 -31.60
C LEU A 574 -19.88 32.87 -31.84
N ASP A 575 -19.75 32.47 -33.11
CA ASP A 575 -18.90 31.36 -33.57
C ASP A 575 -17.38 31.67 -33.48
N ASP A 576 -16.98 32.89 -33.11
CA ASP A 576 -15.57 33.32 -33.04
C ASP A 576 -14.92 33.15 -31.66
N GLY A 577 -15.63 32.50 -30.73
CA GLY A 577 -15.18 32.26 -29.36
C GLY A 577 -15.37 33.46 -28.42
N SER A 578 -16.15 34.47 -28.79
CA SER A 578 -16.40 35.62 -27.91
C SER A 578 -17.18 35.23 -26.64
N GLU A 579 -16.59 35.53 -25.48
CA GLU A 579 -17.23 35.42 -24.17
C GLU A 579 -18.32 36.48 -23.96
N THR A 580 -19.41 36.10 -23.27
CA THR A 580 -20.43 37.00 -22.73
C THR A 580 -20.47 36.85 -21.20
N THR A 581 -20.04 37.88 -20.48
CA THR A 581 -19.94 37.84 -19.01
C THR A 581 -21.22 38.35 -18.35
N VAL A 582 -21.83 37.56 -17.48
CA VAL A 582 -23.04 37.91 -16.70
C VAL A 582 -22.70 37.95 -15.21
N SER A 583 -22.65 39.16 -14.64
CA SER A 583 -22.47 39.38 -13.19
C SER A 583 -23.81 39.67 -12.52
N ALA A 584 -24.16 38.93 -11.48
CA ALA A 584 -25.40 39.11 -10.72
C ALA A 584 -25.14 39.24 -9.21
N TYR A 585 -26.00 40.00 -8.52
CA TYR A 585 -25.98 40.10 -7.05
C TYR A 585 -27.38 40.34 -6.48
N ALA A 586 -27.64 39.80 -5.30
CA ALA A 586 -28.86 40.04 -4.56
C ALA A 586 -28.76 41.30 -3.67
N VAL A 587 -29.92 41.81 -3.27
CA VAL A 587 -30.08 42.88 -2.30
C VAL A 587 -31.15 42.45 -1.28
N LYS A 588 -30.84 42.59 0.01
CA LYS A 588 -31.76 42.34 1.14
C LYS A 588 -31.63 43.47 2.16
N ASP A 589 -32.73 44.04 2.64
CA ASP A 589 -32.77 45.23 3.50
C ASP A 589 -31.96 46.44 2.95
N GLY A 590 -31.82 46.52 1.62
CA GLY A 590 -30.97 47.51 0.94
C GLY A 590 -29.45 47.30 1.11
N LYS A 591 -29.02 46.18 1.71
CA LYS A 591 -27.62 45.71 1.70
C LYS A 591 -27.36 44.89 0.45
N LYS A 592 -26.21 45.12 -0.18
CA LYS A 592 -25.75 44.35 -1.34
C LYS A 592 -25.07 43.05 -0.86
N GLY A 593 -25.43 41.92 -1.48
CA GLY A 593 -24.72 40.65 -1.31
C GLY A 593 -23.46 40.53 -2.16
N ASN A 594 -22.92 39.31 -2.19
CA ASN A 594 -21.81 38.93 -3.07
C ASN A 594 -22.20 39.07 -4.55
N THR A 595 -21.20 39.10 -5.43
CA THR A 595 -21.43 39.21 -6.88
C THR A 595 -20.84 38.01 -7.58
N VAL A 596 -21.70 37.03 -7.85
CA VAL A 596 -21.41 35.91 -8.72
C VAL A 596 -21.26 36.43 -10.13
N THR A 597 -20.32 35.87 -10.89
CA THR A 597 -20.09 36.22 -12.29
C THR A 597 -19.82 34.94 -13.05
N LYS A 598 -20.57 34.69 -14.11
CA LYS A 598 -20.38 33.55 -15.01
C LYS A 598 -20.18 34.02 -16.46
N THR A 599 -19.44 33.24 -17.23
CA THR A 599 -18.84 33.61 -18.51
C THR A 599 -19.25 32.61 -19.59
N TYR A 600 -20.15 33.03 -20.46
CA TYR A 600 -20.78 32.13 -21.42
C TYR A 600 -20.15 32.24 -22.81
N THR A 601 -19.90 31.10 -23.44
CA THR A 601 -19.45 30.98 -24.83
C THR A 601 -20.50 30.23 -25.65
N LYS A 602 -20.42 30.34 -26.99
CA LYS A 602 -21.34 29.59 -27.86
C LYS A 602 -20.95 28.11 -27.89
N ALA A 603 -21.85 27.23 -27.46
CA ALA A 603 -21.66 25.79 -27.51
C ALA A 603 -21.37 25.29 -28.94
N VAL A 604 -20.52 24.27 -29.04
CA VAL A 604 -20.18 23.57 -30.28
C VAL A 604 -20.99 22.28 -30.34
N ALA A 605 -21.58 21.98 -31.50
CA ALA A 605 -22.24 20.70 -31.74
C ALA A 605 -21.17 19.67 -32.11
N GLN A 606 -21.02 18.59 -31.34
CA GLN A 606 -19.83 17.74 -31.41
C GLN A 606 -20.12 16.26 -31.13
N LEU A 607 -19.23 15.40 -31.62
CA LEU A 607 -19.25 13.96 -31.34
C LEU A 607 -18.84 13.67 -29.89
N THR A 608 -19.31 12.54 -29.36
CA THR A 608 -18.86 11.95 -28.09
C THR A 608 -18.03 10.69 -28.33
N ASP A 609 -18.44 9.84 -29.26
CA ASP A 609 -17.69 8.67 -29.74
C ASP A 609 -17.75 8.58 -31.29
N PHE A 610 -16.75 7.94 -31.89
CA PHE A 610 -16.64 7.74 -33.33
C PHE A 610 -15.88 6.46 -33.66
N ALA A 611 -16.48 5.57 -34.45
CA ALA A 611 -15.88 4.30 -34.81
C ALA A 611 -16.01 3.97 -36.31
N VAL A 612 -15.10 3.14 -36.81
CA VAL A 612 -15.14 2.61 -38.19
C VAL A 612 -14.98 1.10 -38.19
N ARG A 613 -15.97 0.40 -38.74
CA ARG A 613 -16.01 -1.07 -38.83
C ARG A 613 -15.74 -1.55 -40.25
N PHE A 614 -14.98 -2.63 -40.37
CA PHE A 614 -14.59 -3.27 -41.62
C PHE A 614 -14.46 -4.80 -41.42
N GLU A 615 -14.20 -5.55 -42.49
CA GLU A 615 -14.09 -7.03 -42.46
C GLU A 615 -12.95 -7.57 -41.56
N GLY A 616 -12.09 -6.69 -41.01
CA GLY A 616 -11.05 -7.02 -40.05
C GLY A 616 -11.28 -6.51 -38.61
N GLY A 617 -12.44 -5.94 -38.29
CA GLY A 617 -12.82 -5.49 -36.94
C GLY A 617 -13.45 -4.10 -36.89
N THR A 618 -13.72 -3.63 -35.67
CA THR A 618 -14.09 -2.24 -35.35
C THR A 618 -12.83 -1.47 -34.91
N LYS A 619 -12.77 -0.16 -35.19
CA LYS A 619 -11.77 0.76 -34.62
C LYS A 619 -12.49 2.02 -34.12
N HIS A 620 -12.49 2.26 -32.80
CA HIS A 620 -12.85 3.56 -32.21
C HIS A 620 -11.73 4.59 -32.39
N LEU A 621 -12.07 5.87 -32.31
CA LEU A 621 -11.16 7.01 -32.42
C LEU A 621 -11.53 8.06 -31.38
N GLU A 622 -10.50 8.64 -30.75
CA GLU A 622 -10.67 9.81 -29.89
C GLU A 622 -11.40 10.94 -30.61
N THR A 623 -12.44 11.48 -29.98
CA THR A 623 -13.29 12.55 -30.54
C THR A 623 -12.83 13.94 -30.13
N ASP A 624 -12.08 14.08 -29.03
CA ASP A 624 -11.44 15.35 -28.66
C ASP A 624 -10.40 15.78 -29.70
N GLY A 625 -10.38 17.09 -30.01
CA GLY A 625 -9.55 17.69 -31.06
C GLY A 625 -9.80 17.20 -32.49
N LEU A 626 -10.67 16.20 -32.71
CA LEU A 626 -10.87 15.54 -34.00
C LEU A 626 -11.44 16.51 -35.03
N THR A 627 -10.80 16.61 -36.20
CA THR A 627 -11.23 17.53 -37.29
C THR A 627 -10.93 16.97 -38.68
N GLU A 628 -9.73 16.41 -38.89
CA GLU A 628 -9.38 15.62 -40.07
C GLU A 628 -8.47 14.45 -39.65
N GLU A 629 -8.77 13.24 -40.11
CA GLU A 629 -7.98 12.03 -39.82
C GLU A 629 -7.88 11.14 -41.08
N THR A 630 -6.79 10.37 -41.21
CA THR A 630 -6.54 9.45 -42.33
C THR A 630 -6.43 8.00 -41.85
N ILE A 631 -7.46 7.22 -42.10
CA ILE A 631 -7.54 5.82 -41.66
C ILE A 631 -7.12 4.91 -42.82
N TYR A 632 -6.07 4.12 -42.59
CA TYR A 632 -5.53 3.17 -43.56
C TYR A 632 -6.13 1.78 -43.34
N PHE A 633 -6.65 1.17 -44.41
CA PHE A 633 -7.28 -0.14 -44.41
C PHE A 633 -6.50 -1.13 -45.29
N PRO A 634 -6.47 -2.43 -44.93
CA PRO A 634 -5.85 -3.47 -45.75
C PRO A 634 -6.64 -3.69 -47.06
N ILE A 635 -6.06 -4.39 -48.04
CA ILE A 635 -6.70 -4.56 -49.36
C ILE A 635 -8.00 -5.38 -49.26
N GLU A 636 -8.13 -6.22 -48.24
CA GLU A 636 -9.30 -7.04 -47.93
C GLU A 636 -10.55 -6.19 -47.63
N ALA A 637 -10.39 -5.02 -47.01
CA ALA A 637 -11.48 -4.16 -46.57
C ALA A 637 -12.22 -3.49 -47.76
N GLU A 638 -13.17 -4.21 -48.38
CA GLU A 638 -13.93 -3.70 -49.53
C GLU A 638 -14.96 -2.63 -49.16
N MET A 639 -15.68 -2.87 -48.08
CA MET A 639 -16.68 -1.95 -47.52
C MET A 639 -16.28 -1.59 -46.10
N VAL A 640 -16.61 -0.37 -45.68
CA VAL A 640 -16.52 0.06 -44.29
C VAL A 640 -17.81 0.78 -43.89
N GLN A 641 -18.15 0.75 -42.61
CA GLN A 641 -19.23 1.54 -42.03
C GLN A 641 -18.64 2.48 -40.98
N VAL A 642 -19.17 3.68 -40.85
CA VAL A 642 -18.83 4.59 -39.75
C VAL A 642 -19.99 4.64 -38.76
N MET A 643 -19.71 4.64 -37.47
CA MET A 643 -20.63 4.93 -36.39
C MET A 643 -20.18 6.24 -35.74
N ALA A 644 -21.13 7.04 -35.27
CA ALA A 644 -20.89 8.32 -34.65
C ALA A 644 -21.92 8.53 -33.54
N GLN A 645 -21.48 9.01 -32.37
CA GLN A 645 -22.37 9.33 -31.25
C GLN A 645 -22.41 10.84 -30.97
N SER A 646 -23.59 11.38 -30.66
CA SER A 646 -23.78 12.79 -30.27
C SER A 646 -25.21 13.03 -29.75
N GLY A 647 -25.37 14.02 -28.86
CA GLY A 647 -26.68 14.59 -28.51
C GLY A 647 -27.21 15.63 -29.52
N ASP A 648 -26.46 15.87 -30.60
CA ASP A 648 -26.79 16.78 -31.70
C ASP A 648 -27.01 15.97 -33.01
N THR A 649 -27.64 16.56 -34.03
CA THR A 649 -28.00 15.83 -35.26
C THR A 649 -26.78 15.52 -36.13
N ILE A 650 -26.58 14.23 -36.45
CA ILE A 650 -25.42 13.73 -37.20
C ILE A 650 -25.79 13.52 -38.69
N TYR A 651 -24.89 13.93 -39.58
CA TYR A 651 -24.96 13.66 -41.02
C TYR A 651 -23.67 13.03 -41.54
N VAL A 652 -23.75 11.82 -42.08
CA VAL A 652 -22.64 11.15 -42.78
C VAL A 652 -22.83 11.31 -44.29
N ASN A 653 -21.89 12.02 -44.93
CA ASN A 653 -21.95 12.41 -46.35
C ASN A 653 -23.24 13.14 -46.75
N GLY A 654 -23.85 13.87 -45.81
CA GLY A 654 -25.12 14.58 -46.01
C GLY A 654 -26.36 13.68 -45.97
N MET A 655 -26.24 12.45 -45.47
CA MET A 655 -27.36 11.59 -45.07
C MET A 655 -27.43 11.59 -43.55
N GLU A 656 -28.63 11.78 -43.00
CA GLU A 656 -28.90 11.74 -41.55
C GLU A 656 -28.56 10.35 -40.99
N LEU A 657 -27.96 10.32 -39.81
CA LEU A 657 -27.61 9.11 -39.05
C LEU A 657 -28.08 9.33 -37.61
N ASN A 658 -28.71 8.32 -36.99
CA ASN A 658 -28.98 8.39 -35.55
C ASN A 658 -27.65 8.27 -34.79
N SER A 659 -27.61 8.75 -33.54
CA SER A 659 -26.45 8.47 -32.68
C SER A 659 -26.27 6.95 -32.55
N SER A 660 -25.03 6.46 -32.54
CA SER A 660 -24.66 5.03 -32.42
C SER A 660 -25.06 4.10 -33.57
N ASP A 661 -25.84 4.57 -34.54
CA ASP A 661 -26.23 3.80 -35.72
C ASP A 661 -25.03 3.58 -36.66
N TRP A 662 -24.93 2.41 -37.28
CA TRP A 662 -23.87 2.13 -38.27
C TRP A 662 -24.28 2.64 -39.66
N SER A 663 -23.43 3.45 -40.29
CA SER A 663 -23.70 4.01 -41.62
C SER A 663 -23.96 2.94 -42.68
N HIS A 664 -24.63 3.34 -43.76
CA HIS A 664 -24.64 2.58 -45.01
C HIS A 664 -23.21 2.23 -45.46
N ASP A 665 -23.04 1.07 -46.12
CA ASP A 665 -21.73 0.58 -46.57
C ASP A 665 -21.01 1.57 -47.51
N ILE A 666 -19.82 2.02 -47.09
CA ILE A 666 -18.94 2.91 -47.84
C ILE A 666 -17.93 2.06 -48.62
N LEU A 667 -18.09 2.00 -49.94
CA LEU A 667 -17.17 1.27 -50.83
C LEU A 667 -15.79 1.93 -50.87
N LEU A 668 -14.77 1.20 -50.42
CA LEU A 668 -13.38 1.59 -50.58
C LEU A 668 -12.77 0.94 -51.83
N ARG A 669 -11.98 1.71 -52.59
CA ARG A 669 -11.35 1.26 -53.84
C ARG A 669 -9.84 1.14 -53.64
N PRO A 670 -9.19 0.01 -54.00
CA PRO A 670 -7.75 -0.16 -53.79
C PRO A 670 -6.93 0.96 -54.43
N GLY A 671 -6.04 1.57 -53.65
CA GLY A 671 -5.19 2.68 -54.05
C GLY A 671 -5.92 4.03 -54.14
N GLN A 672 -7.07 4.18 -53.47
CA GLN A 672 -7.85 5.42 -53.44
C GLN A 672 -8.25 5.79 -52.01
N THR A 673 -8.19 7.09 -51.71
CA THR A 673 -8.84 7.70 -50.54
C THR A 673 -10.31 7.94 -50.87
N THR A 674 -11.22 7.30 -50.14
CA THR A 674 -12.62 7.70 -50.07
C THR A 674 -12.74 8.74 -48.97
N GLN A 675 -13.14 9.98 -49.30
CA GLN A 675 -13.42 11.00 -48.30
C GLN A 675 -14.84 10.82 -47.77
N VAL A 676 -14.98 10.89 -46.45
CA VAL A 676 -16.25 10.83 -45.72
C VAL A 676 -16.33 12.05 -44.82
N ALA A 677 -17.36 12.87 -45.02
CA ALA A 677 -17.63 14.01 -44.15
C ALA A 677 -18.69 13.61 -43.12
N VAL A 678 -18.37 13.72 -41.84
CA VAL A 678 -19.33 13.65 -40.73
C VAL A 678 -19.59 15.08 -40.26
N GLN A 679 -20.84 15.51 -40.25
CA GLN A 679 -21.25 16.86 -39.86
C GLN A 679 -22.23 16.77 -38.70
N VAL A 680 -22.08 17.61 -37.69
CA VAL A 680 -22.87 17.56 -36.45
C VAL A 680 -23.46 18.95 -36.18
N GLU A 681 -24.79 19.02 -36.06
CA GLU A 681 -25.55 20.29 -36.02
C GLU A 681 -26.68 20.27 -34.97
N LYS A 682 -26.87 21.41 -34.29
CA LYS A 682 -28.09 21.74 -33.53
C LYS A 682 -28.34 23.24 -33.64
N GLU A 683 -29.60 23.68 -33.65
CA GLU A 683 -29.91 25.11 -33.64
C GLU A 683 -29.34 25.76 -32.36
N GLY A 684 -28.84 26.99 -32.45
CA GLY A 684 -28.17 27.66 -31.33
C GLY A 684 -26.70 27.27 -31.11
N LYS A 685 -26.26 26.07 -31.50
CA LYS A 685 -24.85 25.63 -31.44
C LYS A 685 -24.04 26.03 -32.69
N THR A 686 -22.73 25.81 -32.65
CA THR A 686 -21.79 25.94 -33.77
C THR A 686 -21.61 24.57 -34.45
N THR A 687 -21.90 24.46 -35.75
CA THR A 687 -21.71 23.22 -36.53
C THR A 687 -20.26 22.74 -36.51
N SER A 688 -20.04 21.46 -36.21
CA SER A 688 -18.76 20.78 -36.47
C SER A 688 -18.77 20.00 -37.78
N THR A 689 -17.61 19.77 -38.37
CA THR A 689 -17.45 18.88 -39.52
C THR A 689 -16.11 18.18 -39.50
N TYR A 690 -16.16 16.86 -39.38
CA TYR A 690 -15.04 15.94 -39.30
C TYR A 690 -14.77 15.32 -40.68
N GLN A 691 -13.54 15.40 -41.17
CA GLN A 691 -13.14 14.88 -42.49
C GLN A 691 -12.34 13.59 -42.36
N MET A 692 -12.95 12.47 -42.72
CA MET A 692 -12.35 11.14 -42.64
C MET A 692 -11.81 10.72 -44.01
N ASN A 693 -10.49 10.61 -44.13
CA ASN A 693 -9.79 10.19 -45.34
C ASN A 693 -9.54 8.67 -45.29
N LEU A 694 -10.51 7.88 -45.76
CA LEU A 694 -10.48 6.42 -45.67
C LEU A 694 -9.70 5.82 -46.86
N TYR A 695 -8.48 5.35 -46.64
CA TYR A 695 -7.59 4.82 -47.69
C TYR A 695 -7.54 3.29 -47.68
N ARG A 696 -7.99 2.63 -48.75
CA ARG A 696 -7.80 1.17 -48.93
C ARG A 696 -6.49 0.92 -49.67
N SER A 697 -5.56 0.24 -48.99
CA SER A 697 -4.32 -0.25 -49.58
C SER A 697 -4.57 -1.05 -50.85
N MET A 698 -3.68 -0.91 -51.84
CA MET A 698 -3.59 -1.78 -53.01
C MET A 698 -2.41 -2.78 -52.91
N LEU A 699 -1.81 -2.88 -51.72
CA LEU A 699 -0.72 -3.75 -51.35
C LEU A 699 -1.14 -4.66 -50.19
N THR A 700 -0.75 -5.93 -50.23
CA THR A 700 -0.66 -6.77 -49.03
C THR A 700 0.75 -6.76 -48.47
N TYR A 701 0.87 -6.98 -47.18
CA TYR A 701 2.15 -7.23 -46.52
C TYR A 701 2.09 -8.59 -45.83
N ASP A 702 3.01 -9.47 -46.21
CA ASP A 702 3.38 -10.59 -45.35
C ASP A 702 4.33 -10.01 -44.30
N TYR A 703 3.79 -9.73 -43.13
CA TYR A 703 4.52 -9.07 -42.04
C TYR A 703 5.55 -9.98 -41.36
N GLU A 704 5.43 -11.32 -41.49
CA GLU A 704 6.35 -12.30 -40.93
C GLU A 704 7.50 -12.60 -41.90
N ALA A 705 7.21 -12.82 -43.19
CA ALA A 705 8.22 -13.00 -44.23
C ALA A 705 8.82 -11.65 -44.72
N GLU A 706 8.26 -10.53 -44.28
CA GLU A 706 8.59 -9.16 -44.70
C GLU A 706 8.59 -9.00 -46.23
N THR A 707 7.50 -9.44 -46.87
CA THR A 707 7.30 -9.32 -48.32
C THR A 707 6.08 -8.50 -48.69
N ILE A 708 6.13 -7.86 -49.87
CA ILE A 708 5.03 -7.08 -50.44
C ILE A 708 4.28 -7.90 -51.49
N GLY A 709 2.96 -7.96 -51.41
CA GLY A 709 2.09 -8.57 -52.39
C GLY A 709 1.24 -7.54 -53.15
N TYR A 710 1.11 -7.72 -54.46
CA TYR A 710 0.22 -6.95 -55.34
C TYR A 710 0.00 -7.67 -56.69
N ASP A 711 -0.96 -7.20 -57.49
CA ASP A 711 -1.18 -7.69 -58.87
C ASP A 711 -0.15 -7.12 -59.87
N GLU A 712 0.87 -7.91 -60.20
CA GLU A 712 1.89 -7.56 -61.21
C GLU A 712 1.35 -7.42 -62.64
N SER A 713 0.13 -7.87 -62.92
CA SER A 713 -0.50 -7.69 -64.24
C SER A 713 -1.16 -6.33 -64.39
N ALA A 714 -1.57 -5.70 -63.29
CA ALA A 714 -2.15 -4.37 -63.23
C ALA A 714 -1.14 -3.27 -62.86
N TYR A 715 -0.16 -3.57 -62.00
CA TYR A 715 0.69 -2.57 -61.35
C TYR A 715 2.17 -2.90 -61.38
N ARG A 716 2.99 -1.89 -61.07
CA ARG A 716 4.42 -2.02 -60.78
C ARG A 716 4.78 -1.15 -59.59
N VAL A 717 5.19 -1.77 -58.50
CA VAL A 717 5.64 -1.06 -57.29
C VAL A 717 7.12 -0.70 -57.41
N LYS A 718 7.48 0.47 -56.87
CA LYS A 718 8.86 0.94 -56.74
C LYS A 718 9.14 1.51 -55.36
N ASP A 719 10.38 1.37 -54.92
CA ASP A 719 10.89 2.07 -53.75
C ASP A 719 11.08 3.59 -53.99
N ASN A 720 11.48 4.31 -52.94
CA ASN A 720 11.78 5.74 -52.97
C ASN A 720 12.99 6.13 -53.86
N GLN A 721 13.77 5.16 -54.34
CA GLN A 721 14.90 5.32 -55.27
C GLN A 721 14.50 5.02 -56.73
N GLY A 722 13.31 4.46 -56.96
CA GLY A 722 12.78 4.08 -58.26
C GLY A 722 13.12 2.65 -58.71
N ASN A 723 13.71 1.82 -57.83
CA ASN A 723 13.94 0.40 -58.08
C ASN A 723 12.60 -0.35 -58.03
N VAL A 724 12.38 -1.31 -58.93
CA VAL A 724 11.14 -2.10 -58.98
C VAL A 724 11.20 -3.22 -57.95
N ILE A 725 10.19 -3.29 -57.09
CA ILE A 725 9.99 -4.39 -56.13
C ILE A 725 8.94 -5.33 -56.73
N PRO A 726 9.24 -6.63 -56.96
CA PRO A 726 8.25 -7.58 -57.45
C PRO A 726 7.26 -8.01 -56.36
N SER A 727 6.14 -8.60 -56.75
CA SER A 727 5.17 -9.22 -55.84
C SER A 727 5.78 -10.50 -55.22
N GLY A 728 5.64 -10.67 -53.91
CA GLY A 728 6.42 -11.63 -53.11
C GLY A 728 7.89 -11.24 -52.93
N GLY A 729 8.26 -10.00 -53.27
CA GLY A 729 9.61 -9.46 -53.04
C GLY A 729 9.80 -9.05 -51.58
N SER A 730 10.97 -9.37 -51.00
CA SER A 730 11.32 -8.89 -49.66
C SER A 730 11.47 -7.36 -49.66
N ILE A 731 10.87 -6.75 -48.64
CA ILE A 731 10.94 -5.31 -48.35
C ILE A 731 11.73 -5.02 -47.07
N SER A 732 12.34 -6.02 -46.42
CA SER A 732 13.07 -5.92 -45.14
C SER A 732 14.05 -4.76 -45.06
N SER A 733 14.81 -4.49 -46.14
CA SER A 733 15.79 -3.41 -46.22
C SER A 733 15.19 -2.02 -46.53
N LEU A 734 13.87 -1.93 -46.66
CA LEU A 734 13.11 -0.70 -46.89
C LEU A 734 12.22 -0.32 -45.70
N ILE A 735 12.03 -1.19 -44.71
CA ILE A 735 11.18 -0.89 -43.54
C ILE A 735 11.96 -0.01 -42.55
N SER A 736 11.48 1.21 -42.30
CA SER A 736 12.11 2.18 -41.38
C SER A 736 11.39 2.21 -40.02
N THR A 737 12.09 2.60 -38.96
CA THR A 737 11.54 2.84 -37.62
C THR A 737 10.96 4.25 -37.47
N GLU A 738 11.58 5.24 -38.12
CA GLU A 738 11.31 6.66 -37.89
C GLU A 738 10.07 7.16 -38.64
N GLU A 739 9.84 6.63 -39.85
CA GLU A 739 8.84 7.11 -40.79
C GLU A 739 8.29 5.96 -41.64
N GLU A 740 7.08 6.11 -42.19
CA GLU A 740 6.51 5.16 -43.13
C GLU A 740 7.15 5.33 -44.51
N ILE A 741 7.61 4.23 -45.12
CA ILE A 741 8.48 4.34 -46.29
C ILE A 741 7.67 4.38 -47.58
N LYS A 742 7.71 5.58 -48.19
CA LYS A 742 6.98 5.93 -49.40
C LYS A 742 7.35 5.04 -50.60
N LEU A 743 6.36 4.33 -51.11
CA LEU A 743 6.39 3.59 -52.37
C LEU A 743 5.74 4.40 -53.49
N THR A 744 6.15 4.10 -54.73
CA THR A 744 5.52 4.62 -55.95
C THR A 744 4.91 3.46 -56.73
N VAL A 745 3.59 3.45 -56.92
CA VAL A 745 2.90 2.40 -57.66
C VAL A 745 2.47 2.91 -59.03
N GLU A 746 2.97 2.28 -60.09
CA GLU A 746 2.69 2.65 -61.49
C GLU A 746 1.60 1.75 -62.09
N PRO A 747 0.42 2.28 -62.47
CA PRO A 747 -0.57 1.51 -63.22
C PRO A 747 -0.06 1.15 -64.62
N LEU A 748 0.02 -0.15 -64.94
CA LEU A 748 0.52 -0.66 -66.22
C LEU A 748 -0.41 -0.34 -67.39
N ALA A 749 -1.70 -0.12 -67.13
CA ALA A 749 -2.67 0.39 -68.09
C ALA A 749 -2.45 1.87 -68.47
N GLY A 750 -1.61 2.59 -67.73
CA GLY A 750 -1.38 4.03 -67.85
C GLY A 750 -2.28 4.85 -66.92
N GLY A 751 -1.70 5.89 -66.31
CA GLY A 751 -2.35 6.78 -65.35
C GLY A 751 -1.32 7.66 -64.65
N SER A 752 -1.74 8.37 -63.60
CA SER A 752 -0.80 8.92 -62.61
C SER A 752 -0.23 7.78 -61.77
N SER A 753 1.03 7.88 -61.35
CA SER A 753 1.57 6.99 -60.32
C SER A 753 0.94 7.32 -58.98
N LEU A 754 0.57 6.29 -58.23
CA LEU A 754 0.03 6.42 -56.88
C LEU A 754 1.17 6.44 -55.85
N THR A 755 0.91 7.05 -54.70
CA THR A 755 1.70 6.87 -53.50
C THR A 755 1.09 5.74 -52.69
N GLU A 756 1.96 4.88 -52.17
CA GLU A 756 1.67 3.89 -51.13
C GLU A 756 2.73 4.01 -50.03
N TYR A 757 2.54 3.32 -48.91
CA TYR A 757 3.50 3.31 -47.80
C TYR A 757 3.76 1.89 -47.28
N ILE A 758 5.02 1.59 -47.00
CA ILE A 758 5.39 0.49 -46.10
C ILE A 758 5.15 0.99 -44.67
N PRO A 759 4.29 0.35 -43.86
CA PRO A 759 4.12 0.69 -42.45
C PRO A 759 5.45 0.71 -41.70
N LYS A 760 5.62 1.68 -40.80
CA LYS A 760 6.87 1.77 -40.01
C LYS A 760 7.07 0.52 -39.15
N ARG A 761 8.31 0.06 -39.04
CA ARG A 761 8.68 -1.00 -38.10
C ARG A 761 8.54 -0.45 -36.69
N ARG A 762 7.71 -1.07 -35.85
CA ARG A 762 7.61 -0.67 -34.44
C ARG A 762 8.98 -0.85 -33.76
N THR A 763 9.34 0.11 -32.92
CA THR A 763 10.35 -0.08 -31.88
C THR A 763 9.65 -0.65 -30.65
N VAL A 764 10.37 -1.44 -29.83
CA VAL A 764 9.92 -1.65 -28.45
C VAL A 764 10.23 -0.37 -27.67
N SER A 765 9.35 0.04 -26.76
CA SER A 765 9.57 1.18 -25.86
C SER A 765 10.80 0.96 -24.97
N THR A 766 11.27 2.01 -24.27
CA THR A 766 12.32 1.85 -23.25
C THR A 766 11.80 0.99 -22.11
N ILE A 767 12.38 -0.20 -21.96
CA ILE A 767 12.04 -1.17 -20.90
C ILE A 767 12.88 -0.88 -19.66
N ASN A 768 12.23 -0.75 -18.51
CA ASN A 768 12.88 -0.60 -17.21
C ASN A 768 13.11 -1.97 -16.55
N ILE A 769 14.09 -2.02 -15.65
CA ILE A 769 14.42 -3.22 -14.86
C ILE A 769 13.91 -3.03 -13.44
N ASP A 770 13.15 -4.00 -12.95
CA ASP A 770 12.92 -4.19 -11.53
C ASP A 770 14.19 -4.80 -10.93
N TYR A 771 15.01 -3.93 -10.33
CA TYR A 771 16.28 -4.29 -9.72
C TYR A 771 16.14 -5.03 -8.38
N ALA A 772 14.95 -5.08 -7.79
CA ALA A 772 14.67 -5.84 -6.59
C ALA A 772 14.24 -7.28 -6.94
N ASN A 773 13.27 -7.44 -7.85
CA ASN A 773 12.72 -8.75 -8.23
C ASN A 773 13.46 -9.43 -9.40
N GLU A 774 14.46 -8.77 -10.00
CA GLU A 774 15.29 -9.30 -11.09
C GLU A 774 14.48 -9.67 -12.35
N GLN A 775 13.60 -8.76 -12.75
CA GLN A 775 12.75 -8.87 -13.94
C GLN A 775 12.59 -7.52 -14.65
N THR A 776 11.87 -7.47 -15.78
CA THR A 776 11.38 -6.21 -16.37
C THR A 776 10.30 -5.60 -15.47
N VAL A 777 10.23 -4.27 -15.38
CA VAL A 777 9.13 -3.59 -14.66
C VAL A 777 7.79 -3.93 -15.31
N ASP A 778 7.73 -3.81 -16.64
CA ASP A 778 6.52 -4.05 -17.41
C ASP A 778 6.32 -5.57 -17.68
N PRO A 779 5.08 -6.09 -17.60
CA PRO A 779 4.73 -7.41 -18.11
C PRO A 779 4.59 -7.40 -19.64
N PHE A 780 4.82 -8.55 -20.27
CA PHE A 780 4.76 -8.70 -21.73
C PHE A 780 3.64 -9.64 -22.16
N SER A 781 3.05 -9.37 -23.33
CA SER A 781 2.10 -10.26 -23.98
C SER A 781 2.78 -11.32 -24.85
N ASP A 782 2.07 -12.40 -25.21
CA ASP A 782 2.61 -13.56 -25.93
C ASP A 782 3.02 -13.29 -27.40
N VAL A 783 2.72 -12.08 -27.89
CA VAL A 783 3.24 -11.53 -29.14
C VAL A 783 4.69 -11.04 -29.02
N TYR A 784 5.31 -11.08 -27.84
CA TYR A 784 6.73 -10.78 -27.63
C TYR A 784 7.57 -12.05 -27.44
N ALA A 785 8.86 -11.94 -27.72
CA ALA A 785 9.85 -12.96 -27.41
C ALA A 785 11.17 -12.32 -26.95
N TYR A 786 11.94 -13.06 -26.14
CA TYR A 786 13.21 -12.62 -25.56
C TYR A 786 14.32 -13.67 -25.69
N SER A 787 15.57 -13.24 -25.76
CA SER A 787 16.77 -14.06 -25.89
C SER A 787 17.97 -13.40 -25.21
N VAL A 788 18.96 -14.18 -24.77
CA VAL A 788 20.27 -13.66 -24.34
C VAL A 788 21.27 -13.55 -25.51
N ASN A 789 20.85 -13.92 -26.72
CA ASN A 789 21.64 -13.81 -27.95
C ASN A 789 21.12 -12.67 -28.84
N PRO A 790 22.00 -11.82 -29.40
CA PRO A 790 21.61 -10.65 -30.21
C PRO A 790 20.96 -10.99 -31.56
N ASP A 791 20.90 -12.26 -31.94
CA ASP A 791 20.26 -12.76 -33.15
C ASP A 791 18.93 -13.49 -32.90
N MET A 792 18.43 -13.49 -31.65
CA MET A 792 17.19 -14.15 -31.21
C MET A 792 17.15 -15.66 -31.50
N SER A 793 18.30 -16.32 -31.74
CA SER A 793 18.36 -17.71 -32.24
C SER A 793 17.89 -18.79 -31.27
N ASP A 794 17.75 -18.47 -29.98
CA ASP A 794 17.15 -19.31 -28.92
C ASP A 794 15.97 -18.61 -28.21
N ALA A 795 15.30 -17.69 -28.89
CA ALA A 795 14.27 -16.85 -28.27
C ALA A 795 13.11 -17.65 -27.67
N THR A 796 12.77 -17.29 -26.44
CA THR A 796 11.60 -17.78 -25.69
C THR A 796 10.47 -16.77 -25.89
N ARG A 797 9.27 -17.23 -26.25
CA ARG A 797 8.08 -16.35 -26.25
C ARG A 797 7.75 -15.94 -24.82
N CYS A 798 7.30 -14.71 -24.65
CA CYS A 798 6.70 -14.26 -23.40
C CYS A 798 5.41 -15.07 -23.13
N GLU A 799 5.09 -15.28 -21.87
CA GLU A 799 3.76 -15.75 -21.45
C GLU A 799 2.90 -14.51 -21.16
N ASN A 800 1.65 -14.49 -21.64
CA ASN A 800 0.82 -13.28 -21.56
C ASN A 800 0.63 -12.79 -20.11
N GLY A 801 0.89 -11.51 -19.88
CA GLY A 801 0.77 -10.89 -18.56
C GLY A 801 1.95 -11.18 -17.62
N LYS A 802 3.11 -11.61 -18.12
CA LYS A 802 4.30 -11.87 -17.28
C LYS A 802 5.51 -11.02 -17.63
N ASN A 803 6.19 -10.55 -16.59
CA ASN A 803 7.49 -9.89 -16.66
C ASN A 803 8.56 -10.85 -17.20
N ILE A 804 9.58 -10.33 -17.88
CA ILE A 804 10.69 -11.14 -18.37
C ILE A 804 11.79 -11.18 -17.29
N PRO A 805 12.21 -12.35 -16.80
CA PRO A 805 13.29 -12.44 -15.81
C PRO A 805 14.62 -12.00 -16.42
N VAL A 806 15.33 -11.09 -15.74
CA VAL A 806 16.67 -10.62 -16.14
C VAL A 806 17.74 -11.30 -15.28
N THR A 807 18.94 -11.53 -15.83
CA THR A 807 20.07 -12.04 -15.06
C THR A 807 21.13 -10.95 -14.94
N PRO A 808 21.46 -10.45 -13.73
CA PRO A 808 22.40 -9.34 -13.56
C PRO A 808 23.75 -9.54 -14.27
N GLY A 809 24.09 -8.63 -15.19
CA GLY A 809 25.30 -8.70 -16.03
C GLY A 809 25.17 -9.56 -17.29
N VAL A 810 23.97 -10.01 -17.64
CA VAL A 810 23.65 -10.71 -18.90
C VAL A 810 22.61 -9.89 -19.66
N ASP A 811 23.06 -9.22 -20.73
CA ASP A 811 22.19 -8.43 -21.59
C ASP A 811 21.05 -9.26 -22.20
N LEU A 812 19.90 -8.61 -22.37
CA LEU A 812 18.66 -9.22 -22.82
C LEU A 812 18.20 -8.56 -24.12
N TYR A 813 17.79 -9.37 -25.08
CA TYR A 813 17.34 -8.96 -26.41
C TYR A 813 15.85 -9.30 -26.55
N ILE A 814 15.03 -8.29 -26.85
CA ILE A 814 13.56 -8.40 -26.80
C ILE A 814 12.98 -7.94 -28.14
N GLN A 815 12.01 -8.68 -28.67
CA GLN A 815 11.39 -8.37 -29.96
C GLN A 815 9.90 -8.71 -29.94
N ARG A 816 9.06 -7.73 -30.29
CA ARG A 816 7.66 -8.00 -30.66
C ARG A 816 7.69 -8.76 -31.98
N GLN A 817 7.01 -9.91 -32.02
CA GLN A 817 6.86 -10.71 -33.21
C GLN A 817 5.94 -10.00 -34.22
N ALA A 818 5.94 -10.49 -35.46
CA ALA A 818 5.00 -10.03 -36.47
C ALA A 818 3.57 -10.47 -36.13
N THR A 819 2.58 -9.70 -36.59
CA THR A 819 1.15 -10.03 -36.54
C THR A 819 0.55 -9.88 -37.93
N ASN A 820 -0.73 -10.19 -38.10
CA ASN A 820 -1.43 -9.99 -39.37
C ASN A 820 -1.57 -8.51 -39.79
N ALA A 821 -1.11 -7.56 -38.96
CA ALA A 821 -1.20 -6.11 -39.18
C ALA A 821 0.10 -5.32 -38.93
N ASP A 822 1.15 -5.94 -38.35
CA ASP A 822 2.40 -5.26 -37.98
C ASP A 822 3.63 -6.13 -38.26
N PHE A 823 4.70 -5.51 -38.78
CA PHE A 823 6.03 -6.14 -38.83
C PHE A 823 6.56 -6.43 -37.43
N ALA A 824 7.41 -7.46 -37.33
CA ALA A 824 8.20 -7.69 -36.13
C ALA A 824 9.04 -6.45 -35.78
N SER A 825 9.17 -6.12 -34.50
CA SER A 825 9.88 -4.92 -34.06
C SER A 825 11.37 -4.98 -34.40
N THR A 826 12.07 -3.85 -34.27
CA THR A 826 13.52 -3.95 -34.03
C THR A 826 13.79 -4.76 -32.76
N ILE A 827 14.87 -5.54 -32.75
CA ILE A 827 15.37 -6.15 -31.53
C ILE A 827 15.84 -5.03 -30.59
N TYR A 828 15.18 -4.89 -29.45
CA TYR A 828 15.57 -3.98 -28.38
C TYR A 828 16.68 -4.64 -27.54
N HIS A 829 17.79 -3.95 -27.33
CA HIS A 829 18.91 -4.41 -26.50
C HIS A 829 18.80 -3.76 -25.11
N LEU A 830 18.28 -4.53 -24.15
CA LEU A 830 18.31 -4.16 -22.75
C LEU A 830 19.69 -4.50 -22.18
N THR A 831 20.49 -3.46 -21.91
CA THR A 831 21.77 -3.63 -21.20
C THR A 831 21.49 -3.89 -19.72
N VAL A 832 21.86 -5.07 -19.21
CA VAL A 832 21.53 -5.46 -17.83
C VAL A 832 22.79 -5.31 -16.96
N PRO A 833 22.84 -4.35 -16.01
CA PRO A 833 24.06 -4.09 -15.25
C PRO A 833 24.44 -5.28 -14.35
N SER A 834 25.74 -5.49 -14.15
CA SER A 834 26.22 -6.46 -13.15
C SER A 834 25.84 -6.02 -11.73
N ARG A 835 25.56 -6.97 -10.83
CA ARG A 835 25.33 -6.67 -9.40
C ARG A 835 26.46 -5.82 -8.81
N PRO A 836 26.16 -4.86 -7.91
CA PRO A 836 27.18 -4.17 -7.14
C PRO A 836 28.13 -5.12 -6.39
N SER A 837 29.34 -4.61 -6.14
CA SER A 837 30.34 -5.29 -5.31
C SER A 837 29.81 -5.49 -3.89
N ALA A 838 30.15 -6.62 -3.27
CA ALA A 838 29.76 -6.88 -1.89
C ALA A 838 30.30 -5.79 -0.94
N PRO A 839 29.49 -5.27 0.00
CA PRO A 839 29.91 -4.20 0.89
C PRO A 839 31.05 -4.68 1.80
N LYS A 840 32.09 -3.86 1.91
CA LYS A 840 33.28 -4.17 2.72
C LYS A 840 33.02 -3.82 4.18
N MET A 841 32.43 -4.77 4.91
CA MET A 841 32.13 -4.64 6.34
C MET A 841 33.40 -4.45 7.18
N GLU A 842 33.33 -3.55 8.17
CA GLU A 842 34.35 -3.36 9.20
C GLU A 842 33.65 -3.05 10.53
N ALA A 843 34.22 -3.49 11.67
CA ALA A 843 33.73 -3.10 12.98
C ALA A 843 34.08 -1.63 13.29
N ALA A 844 33.14 -0.91 13.90
CA ALA A 844 33.38 0.39 14.53
C ALA A 844 33.66 0.22 16.03
N GLU A 845 32.87 -0.61 16.73
CA GLU A 845 33.02 -0.92 18.14
C GLU A 845 32.62 -2.38 18.44
N VAL A 846 33.27 -3.00 19.42
CA VAL A 846 32.99 -4.37 19.88
C VAL A 846 33.09 -4.38 21.40
N THR A 847 32.05 -4.85 22.08
CA THR A 847 31.98 -5.02 23.54
C THR A 847 31.76 -6.49 23.88
N GLU A 848 31.65 -6.84 25.18
CA GLU A 848 31.33 -8.20 25.62
C GLU A 848 29.93 -8.67 25.16
N THR A 849 28.98 -7.75 24.90
CA THR A 849 27.58 -8.09 24.57
C THR A 849 26.99 -7.33 23.37
N SER A 850 27.79 -6.53 22.66
CA SER A 850 27.36 -5.79 21.48
C SER A 850 28.46 -5.65 20.42
N VAL A 851 28.03 -5.49 19.17
CA VAL A 851 28.88 -5.15 18.02
C VAL A 851 28.22 -4.01 17.25
N THR A 852 28.96 -2.95 17.02
CA THR A 852 28.57 -1.86 16.11
C THR A 852 29.47 -1.93 14.89
N LEU A 853 28.88 -2.17 13.72
CA LEU A 853 29.58 -2.10 12.45
C LEU A 853 29.76 -0.64 12.02
N LYS A 854 30.67 -0.39 11.07
CA LYS A 854 30.67 0.88 10.35
C LYS A 854 29.44 0.92 9.44
N GLU A 855 28.71 2.02 9.54
CA GLU A 855 27.59 2.36 8.67
C GLU A 855 28.06 2.45 7.20
N ILE A 856 27.22 1.93 6.30
CA ILE A 856 27.39 1.92 4.85
C ILE A 856 26.04 2.36 4.29
N GLU A 857 26.07 3.44 3.52
CA GLU A 857 24.87 4.07 2.94
C GLU A 857 24.10 3.06 2.05
N GLY A 858 22.78 2.95 2.26
CA GLY A 858 21.92 2.00 1.54
C GLY A 858 22.13 0.52 1.88
N ALA A 859 22.85 0.19 2.96
CA ALA A 859 23.11 -1.19 3.35
C ALA A 859 22.22 -1.68 4.51
N VAL A 860 21.78 -2.93 4.44
CA VAL A 860 21.19 -3.67 5.56
C VAL A 860 22.16 -4.68 6.15
N TYR A 861 21.91 -5.12 7.38
CA TYR A 861 22.80 -5.96 8.18
C TYR A 861 22.05 -7.12 8.84
N SER A 862 22.71 -8.27 9.01
CA SER A 862 22.25 -9.40 9.82
C SER A 862 23.43 -10.06 10.53
N ASN A 863 23.17 -10.77 11.63
CA ASN A 863 24.15 -11.63 12.33
C ASN A 863 23.85 -13.13 12.20
N GLY A 864 22.94 -13.50 11.27
CA GLY A 864 22.37 -14.83 11.13
C GLY A 864 20.90 -14.95 11.57
N GLY A 865 20.34 -13.90 12.18
CA GLY A 865 18.89 -13.69 12.32
C GLY A 865 18.32 -12.78 11.22
N ASP A 866 17.26 -12.05 11.53
CA ASP A 866 16.59 -11.12 10.63
C ASP A 866 17.50 -9.97 10.15
N TRP A 867 17.08 -9.28 9.10
CA TRP A 867 17.79 -8.14 8.53
C TRP A 867 17.31 -6.83 9.15
N GLN A 868 18.26 -5.92 9.43
CA GLN A 868 18.03 -4.61 10.05
C GLN A 868 18.86 -3.54 9.34
N GLU A 869 18.32 -2.33 9.20
CA GLU A 869 19.05 -1.16 8.68
C GLU A 869 20.12 -0.66 9.66
N SER A 870 19.87 -0.83 10.97
CA SER A 870 20.84 -0.44 12.00
C SER A 870 22.12 -1.29 11.93
N PRO A 871 23.32 -0.69 11.93
CA PRO A 871 24.59 -1.42 12.04
C PRO A 871 24.89 -1.91 13.47
N VAL A 872 23.97 -1.73 14.43
CA VAL A 872 24.16 -2.02 15.86
C VAL A 872 23.45 -3.32 16.28
N PHE A 873 24.20 -4.27 16.82
CA PHE A 873 23.70 -5.53 17.36
C PHE A 873 23.98 -5.62 18.87
N THR A 874 22.96 -5.94 19.66
CA THR A 874 23.03 -6.02 21.14
C THR A 874 22.55 -7.38 21.65
N GLY A 875 22.72 -7.66 22.95
CA GLY A 875 22.30 -8.94 23.56
C GLY A 875 23.13 -10.16 23.15
N LEU A 876 24.32 -9.95 22.58
CA LEU A 876 25.19 -11.00 22.07
C LEU A 876 25.92 -11.73 23.22
N THR A 877 26.28 -13.00 23.01
CA THR A 877 26.96 -13.82 24.02
C THR A 877 28.47 -13.51 24.05
N PRO A 878 29.07 -13.19 25.22
CA PRO A 878 30.50 -12.96 25.35
C PRO A 878 31.34 -14.21 24.98
N GLY A 879 32.51 -13.99 24.36
CA GLY A 879 33.40 -15.07 23.92
C GLY A 879 32.97 -15.83 22.65
N LYS A 880 31.77 -15.58 22.12
CA LYS A 880 31.25 -16.26 20.93
C LYS A 880 31.63 -15.50 19.65
N THR A 881 31.94 -16.23 18.59
CA THR A 881 32.07 -15.68 17.24
C THR A 881 30.70 -15.58 16.58
N TYR A 882 30.39 -14.41 16.04
CA TYR A 882 29.23 -14.16 15.20
C TYR A 882 29.69 -13.79 13.79
N LYS A 883 28.97 -14.31 12.78
CA LYS A 883 29.16 -13.94 11.38
C LYS A 883 28.15 -12.86 11.04
N PHE A 884 28.62 -11.63 10.93
CA PHE A 884 27.83 -10.52 10.44
C PHE A 884 27.83 -10.53 8.91
N GLN A 885 26.71 -10.17 8.32
CA GLN A 885 26.47 -10.14 6.88
C GLN A 885 25.82 -8.81 6.51
N SER A 886 26.05 -8.33 5.28
CA SER A 886 25.48 -7.09 4.77
C SER A 886 25.38 -7.12 3.25
N TYR A 887 24.35 -6.48 2.70
CA TYR A 887 24.23 -6.18 1.27
C TYR A 887 23.66 -4.77 1.10
N LEU A 888 23.96 -4.15 -0.05
CA LEU A 888 23.30 -2.92 -0.48
C LEU A 888 21.92 -3.27 -1.03
N LEU A 889 20.90 -2.54 -0.60
CA LEU A 889 19.56 -2.62 -1.16
C LEU A 889 19.58 -2.32 -2.67
N ALA A 890 18.59 -2.84 -3.39
CA ALA A 890 18.34 -2.45 -4.76
C ALA A 890 17.92 -0.97 -4.83
N THR A 891 18.20 -0.33 -5.96
CA THR A 891 17.76 1.03 -6.28
C THR A 891 17.05 1.05 -7.62
N ASP A 892 16.49 2.20 -8.00
CA ASP A 892 15.97 2.51 -9.34
C ASP A 892 16.96 2.25 -10.50
N GLN A 893 18.26 2.06 -10.20
CA GLN A 893 19.34 1.90 -11.18
C GLN A 893 20.30 0.75 -10.89
N THR A 894 20.18 0.01 -9.76
CA THR A 894 21.12 -1.06 -9.40
C THR A 894 20.48 -2.22 -8.64
N PHE A 895 20.81 -3.46 -9.03
CA PHE A 895 20.45 -4.67 -8.31
C PHE A 895 20.98 -4.70 -6.87
N TYR A 896 20.36 -5.52 -6.02
CA TYR A 896 20.96 -5.95 -4.75
C TYR A 896 22.42 -6.37 -4.93
N SER A 897 23.31 -5.91 -4.04
CA SER A 897 24.71 -6.33 -4.07
C SER A 897 24.87 -7.81 -3.72
N ASN A 898 26.01 -8.37 -4.06
CA ASN A 898 26.44 -9.63 -3.42
C ASN A 898 26.55 -9.43 -1.90
N ILE A 899 26.29 -10.47 -1.10
CA ILE A 899 26.36 -10.36 0.36
C ILE A 899 27.81 -10.36 0.84
N GLY A 900 28.23 -9.26 1.47
CA GLY A 900 29.46 -9.16 2.25
C GLY A 900 29.32 -9.86 3.59
N ALA A 901 30.44 -10.28 4.19
CA ALA A 901 30.45 -10.90 5.51
C ALA A 901 31.74 -10.60 6.29
N ILE A 902 31.64 -10.54 7.61
CA ILE A 902 32.75 -10.45 8.55
C ILE A 902 32.47 -11.30 9.80
N GLU A 903 33.46 -12.06 10.26
CA GLU A 903 33.37 -12.79 11.53
C GLU A 903 34.03 -11.99 12.65
N ILE A 904 33.32 -11.81 13.76
CA ILE A 904 33.78 -11.05 14.94
C ILE A 904 33.56 -11.93 16.18
N THR A 905 34.63 -12.20 16.91
CA THR A 905 34.60 -12.85 18.23
C THR A 905 34.48 -11.77 19.30
N LEU A 906 33.43 -11.83 20.12
CA LEU A 906 33.28 -10.91 21.23
C LEU A 906 34.29 -11.27 22.35
N PRO A 907 34.85 -10.30 23.09
CA PRO A 907 35.72 -10.58 24.22
C PRO A 907 35.03 -11.42 25.30
N ILE A 908 35.84 -12.17 26.06
CA ILE A 908 35.41 -12.93 27.24
C ILE A 908 35.45 -12.00 28.47
N PRO A 909 34.42 -12.00 29.34
CA PRO A 909 34.38 -11.14 30.51
C PRO A 909 35.50 -11.44 31.49
N GLN A 910 36.11 -10.38 32.02
CA GLN A 910 37.18 -10.50 33.01
C GLN A 910 36.65 -11.10 34.32
N VAL A 911 37.31 -12.15 34.82
CA VAL A 911 36.95 -12.83 36.07
C VAL A 911 37.85 -12.40 37.22
N ASN A 912 37.29 -12.30 38.42
CA ASN A 912 38.06 -12.28 39.66
C ASN A 912 38.37 -13.74 40.07
N PRO A 913 39.63 -14.21 39.98
CA PRO A 913 39.90 -15.65 40.02
C PRO A 913 39.58 -16.31 41.37
N SER A 914 39.80 -15.59 42.48
CA SER A 914 39.53 -16.04 43.86
C SER A 914 38.05 -16.28 44.19
N ASP A 915 37.10 -15.92 43.32
CA ASP A 915 35.67 -16.22 43.50
C ASP A 915 35.34 -17.71 43.19
N TYR A 916 36.30 -18.48 42.67
CA TYR A 916 36.16 -19.87 42.27
C TYR A 916 37.12 -20.80 43.02
N SER A 917 36.68 -22.04 43.28
CA SER A 917 37.44 -23.05 44.02
C SER A 917 37.08 -24.49 43.64
N PHE A 918 37.92 -25.44 44.06
CA PHE A 918 37.69 -26.89 43.94
C PHE A 918 38.02 -27.62 45.25
N GLU A 919 37.50 -28.83 45.41
CA GLU A 919 37.79 -29.73 46.52
C GLU A 919 38.85 -30.76 46.13
N VAL A 920 39.72 -31.13 47.07
CA VAL A 920 40.69 -32.23 46.96
C VAL A 920 40.34 -33.31 47.98
N LYS A 921 40.33 -34.57 47.54
CA LYS A 921 40.16 -35.75 48.39
C LYS A 921 41.27 -36.77 48.15
N TYR A 922 41.63 -37.50 49.19
CA TYR A 922 42.53 -38.65 49.09
C TYR A 922 41.72 -39.93 49.26
N VAL A 923 42.01 -40.97 48.47
CA VAL A 923 41.33 -42.28 48.53
C VAL A 923 42.35 -43.40 48.45
N ASP A 924 42.10 -44.54 49.08
CA ASP A 924 42.98 -45.71 48.96
C ASP A 924 42.80 -46.45 47.63
N GLY A 925 43.64 -47.47 47.38
CA GLY A 925 43.55 -48.32 46.18
C GLY A 925 42.29 -49.19 46.07
N GLU A 926 41.40 -49.15 47.07
CA GLU A 926 40.06 -49.77 47.06
C GLU A 926 38.94 -48.70 46.92
N GLY A 927 39.30 -47.41 46.89
CA GLY A 927 38.41 -46.26 46.77
C GLY A 927 37.88 -45.68 48.09
N ASN A 928 38.42 -46.09 49.25
CA ASN A 928 37.95 -45.61 50.55
C ASN A 928 38.58 -44.24 50.92
N PRO A 929 37.84 -43.29 51.51
CA PRO A 929 38.39 -41.97 51.84
C PRO A 929 39.52 -41.97 52.89
N VAL A 930 40.63 -41.32 52.56
CA VAL A 930 41.78 -41.06 53.43
C VAL A 930 41.71 -39.61 53.97
N PRO A 931 41.84 -39.37 55.29
CA PRO A 931 41.79 -38.02 55.86
C PRO A 931 42.94 -37.12 55.37
N GLY A 932 42.63 -35.86 55.05
CA GLY A 932 43.64 -34.85 54.67
C GLY A 932 43.19 -33.85 53.61
N GLY A 933 42.06 -34.11 52.93
CA GLY A 933 41.51 -33.25 51.88
C GLY A 933 41.03 -31.86 52.34
N GLY A 934 40.74 -30.97 51.38
CA GLY A 934 40.37 -29.57 51.63
C GLY A 934 39.96 -28.82 50.35
N THR A 935 39.77 -27.50 50.46
CA THR A 935 39.33 -26.62 49.36
C THR A 935 40.44 -25.68 48.92
N ILE A 936 40.64 -25.51 47.61
CA ILE A 936 41.67 -24.66 47.00
C ILE A 936 40.99 -23.62 46.08
N THR A 937 41.36 -22.34 46.23
CA THR A 937 40.91 -21.21 45.38
C THR A 937 41.82 -21.03 44.16
N PHE A 938 41.25 -20.60 43.03
CA PHE A 938 42.01 -20.28 41.82
C PHE A 938 42.60 -18.86 41.89
N ASP A 939 43.57 -18.58 42.76
CA ASP A 939 44.06 -17.20 42.97
C ASP A 939 44.85 -16.59 41.79
N GLN A 940 45.12 -17.37 40.75
CA GLN A 940 45.50 -16.92 39.41
C GLN A 940 44.68 -17.72 38.39
N ALA A 941 44.03 -17.05 37.42
CA ALA A 941 43.20 -17.75 36.44
C ALA A 941 44.05 -18.65 35.54
N GLY A 942 43.88 -19.98 35.69
CA GLY A 942 44.68 -20.98 35.00
C GLY A 942 44.26 -22.41 35.37
N ALA A 943 45.14 -23.37 35.07
CA ALA A 943 45.02 -24.77 35.47
C ALA A 943 45.97 -25.06 36.64
N TYR A 944 45.55 -25.94 37.55
CA TYR A 944 46.39 -26.47 38.63
C TYR A 944 46.96 -27.82 38.18
N SER A 945 48.26 -28.07 38.41
CA SER A 945 48.84 -29.41 38.21
C SER A 945 48.45 -30.34 39.35
N ARG A 946 48.52 -31.65 39.12
CA ARG A 946 48.41 -32.66 40.19
C ARG A 946 49.63 -32.64 41.11
N GLU A 947 50.78 -32.29 40.55
CA GLU A 947 52.04 -32.09 41.29
C GLU A 947 51.99 -30.87 42.24
N ASP A 948 51.10 -29.91 41.99
CA ASP A 948 50.87 -28.75 42.87
C ASP A 948 49.97 -29.09 44.09
N ILE A 949 49.36 -30.28 44.13
CA ILE A 949 48.41 -30.69 45.19
C ILE A 949 49.14 -31.48 46.29
N PRO A 950 49.21 -30.97 47.54
CA PRO A 950 50.07 -31.53 48.58
C PRO A 950 49.50 -32.79 49.26
N ILE A 951 50.11 -33.94 49.01
CA ILE A 951 49.72 -35.26 49.55
C ILE A 951 50.10 -35.42 51.04
N PRO A 952 49.27 -36.07 51.88
CA PRO A 952 49.60 -36.39 53.29
C PRO A 952 50.85 -37.29 53.44
N TYR A 953 51.76 -36.93 54.34
CA TYR A 953 53.14 -37.45 54.37
C TYR A 953 53.28 -38.97 54.56
N GLU A 954 52.39 -39.61 55.32
CA GLU A 954 52.40 -41.05 55.60
C GLU A 954 52.05 -41.91 54.36
N TYR A 955 51.59 -41.25 53.29
CA TYR A 955 51.08 -41.86 52.07
C TYR A 955 51.93 -41.45 50.85
N MET A 956 51.78 -42.21 49.77
CA MET A 956 52.31 -41.91 48.43
C MET A 956 51.22 -42.08 47.39
N GLU A 957 51.37 -41.46 46.21
CA GLU A 957 50.41 -41.64 45.12
C GLU A 957 50.57 -43.00 44.42
N ILE A 958 49.45 -43.65 44.08
CA ILE A 958 49.41 -44.84 43.24
C ILE A 958 49.39 -44.40 41.77
N ILE A 959 50.43 -44.75 41.01
CA ILE A 959 50.59 -44.37 39.60
C ILE A 959 50.67 -45.63 38.71
N PRO A 960 49.90 -45.70 37.59
CA PRO A 960 48.91 -44.74 37.12
C PRO A 960 47.55 -44.91 37.84
N ALA A 961 47.01 -43.82 38.38
CA ALA A 961 45.71 -43.83 39.09
C ALA A 961 44.54 -44.24 38.18
N HIS A 962 44.58 -43.88 36.90
CA HIS A 962 43.72 -44.43 35.85
C HIS A 962 44.41 -44.33 34.47
N PRO A 963 44.14 -45.22 33.50
CA PRO A 963 44.73 -45.16 32.15
C PRO A 963 44.15 -44.07 31.24
N ASP A 964 43.06 -43.40 31.63
CA ASP A 964 42.25 -42.50 30.78
C ASP A 964 42.21 -41.03 31.27
N GLU A 965 42.96 -40.67 32.31
CA GLU A 965 43.02 -39.29 32.83
C GLU A 965 44.21 -38.48 32.27
N ASP A 966 43.99 -37.19 31.97
CA ASP A 966 45.07 -36.30 31.51
C ASP A 966 45.92 -35.78 32.69
N TRP A 967 46.87 -36.63 33.07
CA TRP A 967 47.80 -36.55 34.21
C TRP A 967 48.32 -35.17 34.62
N LEU A 968 48.48 -34.22 33.70
CA LEU A 968 49.18 -32.96 33.97
C LEU A 968 48.31 -31.86 34.60
N TYR A 969 46.99 -31.87 34.41
CA TYR A 969 46.10 -30.78 34.83
C TYR A 969 44.74 -31.28 35.34
N PRO A 970 44.63 -31.77 36.59
CA PRO A 970 43.40 -32.35 37.13
C PRO A 970 42.22 -31.37 37.24
N THR A 971 42.45 -30.05 37.22
CA THR A 971 41.37 -29.04 37.17
C THR A 971 41.84 -27.67 36.66
N SER A 972 40.90 -26.89 36.12
CA SER A 972 41.12 -25.57 35.52
C SER A 972 39.85 -24.72 35.50
N LEU A 973 40.01 -23.40 35.45
CA LEU A 973 38.90 -22.45 35.28
C LEU A 973 38.76 -22.08 33.78
N VAL A 974 37.61 -22.38 33.17
CA VAL A 974 37.35 -22.18 31.72
C VAL A 974 36.08 -21.36 31.48
N TRP A 975 36.04 -20.60 30.39
CA TRP A 975 34.81 -19.96 29.89
C TRP A 975 34.09 -20.92 28.96
N SER A 976 32.89 -21.37 29.35
CA SER A 976 32.02 -22.23 28.55
C SER A 976 30.56 -21.88 28.79
N ASP A 977 29.72 -22.03 27.76
CA ASP A 977 28.26 -21.79 27.84
C ASP A 977 27.86 -20.44 28.46
N GLY A 978 28.66 -19.40 28.21
CA GLY A 978 28.41 -18.03 28.68
C GLY A 978 28.75 -17.77 30.16
N LYS A 979 29.56 -18.63 30.80
CA LYS A 979 30.00 -18.47 32.20
C LYS A 979 31.41 -19.04 32.44
N TRP A 980 32.05 -18.57 33.51
CA TRP A 980 33.26 -19.23 34.04
C TRP A 980 32.86 -20.47 34.85
N THR A 981 33.48 -21.61 34.55
CA THR A 981 33.20 -22.94 35.10
C THR A 981 34.50 -23.64 35.48
N VAL A 982 34.52 -24.34 36.62
CA VAL A 982 35.64 -25.20 37.02
C VAL A 982 35.49 -26.57 36.36
N THR A 983 36.50 -27.04 35.63
CA THR A 983 36.42 -28.26 34.81
C THR A 983 36.27 -29.54 35.65
N ASN A 984 36.98 -29.63 36.77
CA ASN A 984 36.77 -30.68 37.76
C ASN A 984 36.63 -30.08 39.17
N PRO A 985 35.42 -30.04 39.76
CA PRO A 985 35.20 -29.44 41.07
C PRO A 985 35.66 -30.32 42.25
N VAL A 986 35.95 -31.61 42.02
CA VAL A 986 36.45 -32.55 43.04
C VAL A 986 37.58 -33.39 42.45
N VAL A 987 38.82 -33.12 42.87
CA VAL A 987 39.99 -33.91 42.47
C VAL A 987 40.22 -35.02 43.50
N GLU A 988 40.08 -36.28 43.09
CA GLU A 988 40.39 -37.44 43.93
C GLU A 988 41.78 -37.99 43.58
N ILE A 989 42.64 -38.12 44.60
CA ILE A 989 44.02 -38.59 44.46
C ILE A 989 44.14 -39.95 45.15
N MET A 990 44.48 -40.97 44.37
CA MET A 990 44.56 -42.35 44.83
C MET A 990 45.93 -42.59 45.48
N VAL A 991 45.95 -43.03 46.73
CA VAL A 991 47.16 -43.12 47.56
C VAL A 991 47.28 -44.48 48.25
N GLU A 992 48.50 -44.95 48.44
CA GLU A 992 48.80 -46.10 49.32
C GLU A 992 49.66 -45.65 50.52
N PRO A 993 49.55 -46.32 51.69
CA PRO A 993 50.50 -46.13 52.77
C PRO A 993 51.91 -46.49 52.30
N LYS A 994 52.90 -45.67 52.65
CA LYS A 994 54.31 -46.01 52.41
C LYS A 994 54.69 -47.25 53.26
N ALA A 995 55.61 -48.09 52.78
CA ALA A 995 56.14 -49.20 53.59
C ALA A 995 56.77 -48.67 54.87
N THR A 996 56.47 -49.30 56.01
CA THR A 996 56.92 -48.81 57.33
C THR A 996 57.97 -49.72 57.93
N VAL A 997 59.04 -49.11 58.46
CA VAL A 997 59.93 -49.77 59.41
C VAL A 997 59.86 -49.05 60.74
N ASN A 998 59.52 -49.79 61.80
CA ASN A 998 59.47 -49.24 63.14
C ASN A 998 60.86 -49.32 63.77
N ILE A 999 61.48 -48.17 63.97
CA ILE A 999 62.80 -48.03 64.60
C ILE A 999 62.61 -48.07 66.12
N ILE A 1000 63.16 -49.09 66.79
CA ILE A 1000 62.99 -49.30 68.23
C ILE A 1000 64.33 -49.26 68.96
N PHE A 1001 64.46 -48.31 69.89
CA PHE A 1001 65.65 -48.15 70.72
C PHE A 1001 65.55 -48.94 72.02
N LYS A 1002 66.63 -49.63 72.39
CA LYS A 1002 66.70 -50.56 73.53
C LYS A 1002 67.93 -50.26 74.39
N THR A 1003 67.83 -50.41 75.71
CA THR A 1003 68.92 -50.10 76.66
C THR A 1003 69.93 -51.27 76.76
N PRO A 1004 71.13 -51.08 77.36
CA PRO A 1004 72.14 -52.14 77.47
C PRO A 1004 71.70 -53.38 78.27
N ASP A 1005 70.71 -53.20 79.14
CA ASP A 1005 70.05 -54.23 79.94
C ASP A 1005 68.75 -54.79 79.31
N GLY A 1006 68.41 -54.34 78.09
CA GLY A 1006 67.38 -54.93 77.23
C GLY A 1006 65.99 -54.31 77.32
N ASN A 1007 65.79 -53.22 78.05
CA ASN A 1007 64.48 -52.54 78.13
C ASN A 1007 64.23 -51.71 76.87
N VAL A 1008 62.97 -51.64 76.43
CA VAL A 1008 62.56 -50.80 75.29
C VAL A 1008 62.37 -49.35 75.76
N LEU A 1009 62.81 -48.40 74.93
CA LEU A 1009 62.57 -46.97 75.11
C LEU A 1009 61.33 -46.57 74.28
N GLU A 1010 60.15 -46.97 74.76
CA GLU A 1010 58.89 -46.95 74.00
C GLU A 1010 58.55 -45.56 73.42
N ASP A 1011 58.78 -44.48 74.20
CA ASP A 1011 58.52 -43.09 73.77
C ASP A 1011 59.55 -42.50 72.78
N LEU A 1012 60.63 -43.22 72.44
CA LEU A 1012 61.74 -42.73 71.61
C LEU A 1012 61.86 -43.41 70.25
N GLY A 1013 61.04 -44.43 69.98
CA GLY A 1013 60.93 -45.03 68.64
C GLY A 1013 60.27 -44.08 67.65
N TYR A 1014 60.47 -44.35 66.36
CA TYR A 1014 59.82 -43.63 65.27
C TYR A 1014 59.65 -44.55 64.05
N THR A 1015 58.82 -44.15 63.10
CA THR A 1015 58.56 -44.91 61.88
C THR A 1015 59.30 -44.28 60.71
N GLU A 1016 60.09 -45.08 59.99
CA GLU A 1016 60.64 -44.71 58.69
C GLU A 1016 59.69 -45.20 57.60
N TYR A 1017 59.46 -44.35 56.60
CA TYR A 1017 58.46 -44.55 55.54
C TYR A 1017 59.14 -44.60 54.17
N PHE A 1018 58.88 -45.66 53.40
CA PHE A 1018 59.51 -45.94 52.12
C PHE A 1018 58.46 -46.05 51.00
N ASP A 1019 58.67 -45.32 49.90
CA ASP A 1019 57.72 -45.16 48.80
C ASP A 1019 58.15 -45.84 47.49
N SER A 1020 59.15 -46.73 47.53
CA SER A 1020 59.63 -47.44 46.35
C SER A 1020 60.18 -48.83 46.69
N ILE A 1021 60.02 -49.76 45.75
CA ILE A 1021 60.54 -51.14 45.84
C ILE A 1021 62.06 -51.12 45.71
N GLY A 1022 62.77 -51.75 46.65
CA GLY A 1022 64.23 -51.89 46.58
C GLY A 1022 64.89 -52.31 47.89
N GLY A 1023 66.06 -52.94 47.76
CA GLY A 1023 66.93 -53.31 48.88
C GLY A 1023 68.02 -52.27 49.15
N GLY A 1024 68.17 -51.87 50.41
CA GLY A 1024 69.09 -50.83 50.86
C GLY A 1024 69.70 -51.11 52.24
N ILE A 1025 70.71 -50.32 52.62
CA ILE A 1025 71.26 -50.30 53.98
C ILE A 1025 71.01 -48.91 54.56
N GLU A 1026 69.97 -48.80 55.37
CA GLU A 1026 69.52 -47.54 55.94
C GLU A 1026 70.26 -47.20 57.23
N THR A 1027 70.39 -45.90 57.50
CA THR A 1027 71.26 -45.36 58.56
C THR A 1027 70.47 -44.58 59.59
N VAL A 1028 70.17 -45.23 60.69
CA VAL A 1028 69.34 -44.70 61.79
C VAL A 1028 70.11 -43.68 62.62
N THR A 1029 69.41 -42.61 63.00
CA THR A 1029 69.91 -41.58 63.92
C THR A 1029 69.49 -41.90 65.35
N ALA A 1030 70.39 -41.73 66.33
CA ALA A 1030 70.09 -41.98 67.74
C ALA A 1030 69.10 -40.92 68.29
N PRO A 1031 68.23 -41.26 69.26
CA PRO A 1031 67.43 -40.29 69.99
C PRO A 1031 68.29 -39.20 70.61
N GLU A 1032 67.76 -37.97 70.75
CA GLU A 1032 68.57 -36.90 71.30
C GLU A 1032 68.92 -37.21 72.76
N GLY A 1033 70.20 -37.04 73.12
CA GLY A 1033 70.71 -37.51 74.41
C GLY A 1033 71.05 -39.00 74.47
N TYR A 1034 71.11 -39.72 73.36
CA TYR A 1034 71.59 -41.11 73.27
C TYR A 1034 72.70 -41.28 72.21
N GLU A 1035 73.52 -42.31 72.37
CA GLU A 1035 74.47 -42.78 71.36
C GLU A 1035 74.40 -44.31 71.23
N PHE A 1036 74.66 -44.83 70.03
CA PHE A 1036 74.69 -46.26 69.74
C PHE A 1036 75.85 -46.98 70.45
N ILE A 1037 75.70 -48.30 70.64
CA ILE A 1037 76.74 -49.15 71.24
C ILE A 1037 77.43 -50.00 70.18
N GLU A 1038 76.68 -50.70 69.34
CA GLU A 1038 77.18 -51.49 68.20
C GLU A 1038 76.22 -51.35 67.01
N GLY A 1039 76.70 -50.77 65.91
CA GLY A 1039 75.92 -50.52 64.71
C GLY A 1039 74.87 -49.40 64.83
N ASN A 1040 74.54 -48.78 63.70
CA ASN A 1040 73.39 -47.87 63.55
C ASN A 1040 72.71 -48.02 62.18
N THR A 1041 72.95 -49.14 61.52
CA THR A 1041 72.44 -49.43 60.17
C THR A 1041 71.68 -50.73 60.16
N TYR A 1042 70.61 -50.82 59.37
CA TYR A 1042 69.90 -52.06 59.07
C TYR A 1042 69.83 -52.26 57.56
N GLU A 1043 69.84 -53.52 57.13
CA GLU A 1043 69.50 -53.87 55.76
C GLU A 1043 67.97 -54.01 55.69
N VAL A 1044 67.35 -53.39 54.69
CA VAL A 1044 65.91 -53.42 54.44
C VAL A 1044 65.67 -53.79 52.99
N ASP A 1045 64.69 -54.65 52.73
CA ASP A 1045 64.18 -54.90 51.38
C ASP A 1045 62.70 -54.51 51.33
N ILE A 1046 62.41 -53.46 50.57
CA ILE A 1046 61.04 -52.99 50.32
C ILE A 1046 60.49 -53.77 49.14
N THR A 1047 59.50 -54.60 49.41
CA THR A 1047 58.85 -55.47 48.41
C THR A 1047 57.35 -55.17 48.35
N ARG A 1048 56.61 -55.83 47.45
CA ARG A 1048 55.15 -55.85 47.49
C ARG A 1048 54.67 -57.23 47.95
N ASP A 1049 53.71 -57.25 48.87
CA ASP A 1049 53.13 -58.48 49.42
C ASP A 1049 52.15 -59.19 48.45
N GLU A 1050 51.47 -60.25 48.92
CA GLU A 1050 50.49 -60.99 48.10
C GLU A 1050 49.24 -60.16 47.74
N ASP A 1051 48.92 -59.11 48.50
CA ASP A 1051 47.88 -58.12 48.19
C ASP A 1051 48.42 -56.96 47.33
N GLY A 1052 49.72 -56.94 47.05
CA GLY A 1052 50.40 -55.91 46.26
C GLY A 1052 50.80 -54.65 47.05
N ARG A 1053 50.63 -54.60 48.38
CA ARG A 1053 50.97 -53.43 49.20
C ARG A 1053 52.48 -53.37 49.48
N LEU A 1054 53.05 -52.17 49.59
CA LEU A 1054 54.46 -52.01 49.94
C LEU A 1054 54.71 -52.46 51.40
N VAL A 1055 55.64 -53.41 51.56
CA VAL A 1055 56.06 -53.96 52.87
C VAL A 1055 57.57 -54.00 52.98
N ALA A 1056 58.08 -53.81 54.19
CA ALA A 1056 59.50 -53.85 54.50
C ALA A 1056 59.86 -55.12 55.28
N GLU A 1057 60.88 -55.87 54.83
CA GLU A 1057 61.59 -56.81 55.71
C GLU A 1057 62.95 -56.21 56.10
N PRO A 1058 63.25 -56.05 57.42
CA PRO A 1058 62.39 -56.27 58.58
C PRO A 1058 61.48 -55.07 58.89
N ALA A 1059 60.22 -55.32 59.28
CA ALA A 1059 59.27 -54.27 59.70
C ALA A 1059 59.55 -53.65 61.09
N GLU A 1060 60.49 -54.21 61.86
CA GLU A 1060 61.06 -53.63 63.08
C GLU A 1060 62.59 -53.67 63.00
N ALA A 1061 63.26 -52.53 63.16
CA ALA A 1061 64.71 -52.42 63.26
C ALA A 1061 65.10 -51.96 64.68
N ALA A 1062 65.78 -52.84 65.43
CA ALA A 1062 66.01 -52.66 66.86
C ALA A 1062 67.48 -52.37 67.20
N PHE A 1063 67.74 -51.22 67.83
CA PHE A 1063 69.09 -50.71 68.11
C PHE A 1063 69.38 -50.54 69.60
N ILE A 1064 70.58 -50.93 70.03
CA ILE A 1064 71.00 -50.75 71.43
C ILE A 1064 71.75 -49.43 71.60
N VAL A 1065 71.23 -48.59 72.49
CA VAL A 1065 71.72 -47.23 72.77
C VAL A 1065 71.99 -47.00 74.27
N LYS A 1066 72.86 -46.04 74.57
CA LYS A 1066 73.20 -45.58 75.93
C LYS A 1066 72.97 -44.08 76.07
N ALA A 1067 72.48 -43.66 77.23
CA ALA A 1067 72.17 -42.26 77.51
C ALA A 1067 73.43 -41.41 77.72
N ILE A 1068 73.48 -40.25 77.06
CA ILE A 1068 74.48 -39.20 77.20
C ILE A 1068 74.01 -38.26 78.32
N GLY A 1069 74.69 -38.30 79.46
CA GLY A 1069 74.27 -37.57 80.65
C GLY A 1069 74.27 -36.04 80.47
N GLY A 1070 73.07 -35.43 80.42
CA GLY A 1070 72.90 -33.97 80.42
C GLY A 1070 71.79 -33.44 79.51
N VAL A 1071 71.22 -34.28 78.63
CA VAL A 1071 70.15 -33.92 77.68
C VAL A 1071 68.85 -34.61 78.09
N THR A 1072 67.70 -33.96 77.89
CA THR A 1072 66.39 -34.59 78.06
C THR A 1072 66.08 -35.43 76.82
N PRO A 1073 65.71 -36.72 76.95
CA PRO A 1073 65.36 -37.54 75.80
C PRO A 1073 64.22 -36.98 74.95
N SER A 1074 64.42 -36.99 73.64
CA SER A 1074 63.41 -36.78 72.61
C SER A 1074 63.62 -37.81 71.51
N LYS A 1075 62.54 -38.25 70.86
CA LYS A 1075 62.65 -39.06 69.63
C LYS A 1075 63.51 -38.30 68.60
N PRO A 1076 64.24 -38.99 67.72
CA PRO A 1076 64.82 -38.34 66.54
C PRO A 1076 63.75 -37.52 65.81
N ALA A 1077 64.16 -36.45 65.14
CA ALA A 1077 63.28 -35.89 64.12
C ALA A 1077 63.02 -37.02 63.10
N GLU A 1078 61.75 -37.41 62.94
CA GLU A 1078 61.36 -38.28 61.83
C GLU A 1078 61.91 -37.67 60.54
N PRO A 1079 62.40 -38.48 59.59
CA PRO A 1079 62.78 -37.96 58.29
C PRO A 1079 61.59 -37.17 57.75
N GLN A 1080 61.76 -35.86 57.61
CA GLN A 1080 60.85 -34.99 56.88
C GLN A 1080 61.17 -35.18 55.40
N ASN A 1081 60.12 -35.19 54.56
CA ASN A 1081 60.21 -35.45 53.12
C ASN A 1081 61.48 -34.82 52.50
N GLY A 1082 62.44 -35.66 52.13
CA GLY A 1082 63.75 -35.17 51.69
C GLY A 1082 63.61 -34.43 50.37
N ASP A 1083 64.16 -33.22 50.27
CA ASP A 1083 64.20 -32.42 49.05
C ASP A 1083 64.80 -33.24 47.88
N THR A 1084 63.95 -33.84 47.05
CA THR A 1084 64.31 -34.57 45.82
C THR A 1084 64.70 -33.61 44.70
N GLN A 1085 65.54 -32.63 45.00
CA GLN A 1085 66.06 -31.70 44.02
C GLN A 1085 66.99 -32.40 43.03
N SER A 1086 66.45 -32.74 41.86
CA SER A 1086 67.20 -32.99 40.65
C SER A 1086 66.38 -32.60 39.40
N PRO A 1087 66.93 -31.85 38.42
CA PRO A 1087 68.20 -31.13 38.39
C PRO A 1087 68.05 -29.60 38.24
N GLY A 1088 69.02 -28.85 38.76
CA GLY A 1088 69.10 -27.39 38.59
C GLY A 1088 69.50 -26.94 37.18
N THR A 1089 68.59 -26.99 36.22
CA THR A 1089 68.64 -26.21 34.96
C THR A 1089 67.23 -25.73 34.60
N GLY A 1090 66.93 -24.44 34.41
CA GLY A 1090 67.85 -23.29 34.35
C GLY A 1090 67.97 -22.64 32.98
N ASP A 1091 66.92 -22.67 32.15
CA ASP A 1091 66.61 -21.53 31.30
C ASP A 1091 65.10 -21.35 31.15
N ASN A 1092 64.61 -20.12 31.32
CA ASN A 1092 63.19 -19.82 31.34
C ASN A 1092 62.86 -18.95 30.11
N SER A 1093 62.83 -19.56 28.92
CA SER A 1093 62.62 -18.85 27.66
C SER A 1093 61.82 -19.63 26.61
N ASN A 1094 60.53 -19.30 26.52
CA ASN A 1094 59.71 -19.27 25.30
C ASN A 1094 59.68 -20.52 24.40
N TYR A 1095 59.04 -21.60 24.87
CA TYR A 1095 58.34 -22.49 23.94
C TYR A 1095 57.01 -21.85 23.50
N ASN A 1096 57.05 -21.05 22.44
CA ASN A 1096 55.85 -20.66 21.71
C ASN A 1096 55.29 -21.90 21.00
N LEU A 1097 54.24 -22.53 21.54
CA LEU A 1097 53.55 -23.63 20.87
C LEU A 1097 52.68 -23.10 19.73
N TRP A 1098 53.29 -22.89 18.56
CA TRP A 1098 52.56 -22.57 17.34
C TRP A 1098 51.86 -23.83 16.80
N VAL A 1099 50.54 -23.93 16.99
CA VAL A 1099 49.70 -24.87 16.24
C VAL A 1099 49.57 -24.36 14.81
N ALA A 1100 50.10 -25.09 13.85
CA ALA A 1100 49.97 -24.78 12.42
C ALA A 1100 48.80 -25.56 11.82
N LEU A 1101 47.78 -24.85 11.31
CA LEU A 1101 46.75 -25.46 10.47
C LEU A 1101 47.20 -25.38 9.00
N MET A 1102 47.24 -26.52 8.30
CA MET A 1102 47.41 -26.54 6.84
C MET A 1102 46.07 -26.52 6.13
N VAL A 1103 45.88 -25.57 5.22
CA VAL A 1103 45.03 -25.73 4.03
C VAL A 1103 45.82 -25.21 2.84
N ALA A 1104 45.76 -25.89 1.69
CA ALA A 1104 46.59 -25.59 0.54
C ALA A 1104 45.77 -25.39 -0.74
N SER A 1105 45.90 -24.23 -1.38
CA SER A 1105 45.42 -23.99 -2.75
C SER A 1105 46.20 -22.87 -3.47
N ALA A 1106 46.79 -23.22 -4.62
CA ALA A 1106 47.04 -22.38 -5.80
C ALA A 1106 47.67 -20.95 -5.68
N GLY A 1107 48.77 -20.84 -4.94
CA GLY A 1107 50.00 -20.08 -5.26
C GLY A 1107 50.04 -18.85 -6.19
N VAL A 1108 50.47 -17.71 -5.62
CA VAL A 1108 51.64 -16.92 -6.07
C VAL A 1108 52.46 -16.55 -4.82
N ILE A 1109 53.80 -16.49 -4.93
CA ILE A 1109 54.69 -16.13 -3.81
C ILE A 1109 55.01 -14.63 -3.83
N SER A 1110 54.75 -13.94 -2.72
CA SER A 1110 55.27 -12.60 -2.42
C SER A 1110 55.85 -12.57 -1.00
N ILE A 1111 57.17 -12.39 -0.88
CA ILE A 1111 57.86 -12.27 0.41
C ILE A 1111 57.89 -10.79 0.79
N VAL A 1112 57.17 -10.41 1.84
CA VAL A 1112 57.25 -9.07 2.45
C VAL A 1112 58.07 -9.14 3.75
N LEU A 1113 59.35 -8.79 3.64
CA LEU A 1113 60.22 -8.53 4.79
C LEU A 1113 60.01 -7.10 5.29
N ILE A 1114 59.53 -6.92 6.53
CA ILE A 1114 59.63 -5.64 7.24
C ILE A 1114 60.35 -5.86 8.57
N THR A 1115 61.65 -5.57 8.58
CA THR A 1115 62.45 -5.45 9.79
C THR A 1115 62.13 -4.13 10.51
N GLY A 1116 61.65 -4.18 11.75
CA GLY A 1116 61.30 -2.98 12.51
C GLY A 1116 62.48 -2.29 13.20
N CYS A 1117 62.34 -0.97 13.48
CA CYS A 1117 63.09 -0.32 14.56
C CYS A 1117 62.55 1.07 14.96
N ARG A 1118 62.19 1.19 16.26
CA ARG A 1118 62.32 2.37 17.15
C ARG A 1118 61.69 3.73 16.77
N LYS A 1119 61.54 4.55 17.82
CA LYS A 1119 61.47 6.03 17.80
C LYS A 1119 62.53 6.58 16.80
N LYS A 1120 62.30 7.68 16.05
CA LYS A 1120 61.56 8.90 16.44
C LYS A 1120 61.30 9.84 15.24
N LYS A 1121 60.15 10.53 15.27
CA LYS A 1121 59.88 11.89 14.71
C LYS A 1121 59.65 12.07 13.18
N VAL A 1122 58.47 12.64 12.91
CA VAL A 1122 58.08 13.58 11.83
C VAL A 1122 59.22 14.38 11.19
N ILE A 1123 59.31 14.35 9.85
CA ILE A 1123 58.95 15.48 8.97
C ILE A 1123 58.00 14.92 7.89
N GLU A 1124 56.89 15.64 7.65
CA GLU A 1124 55.87 15.45 6.60
C GLU A 1124 55.48 13.99 6.29
#